data_AF-A0A357QZD2-F1
#
_entry.id   AF-A0A357QZD2-F1
#
_cell.length_a   1.000
_cell.length_b   1.000
_cell.length_c   1.000
_cell.angle_alpha   90.00
_cell.angle_beta   90.00
_cell.angle_gamma   90.00
#
_symmetry.space_group_name_H-M   'P 1'
#
loop_
_entity.id
_entity.type
_entity.pdbx_description
1 polymer ?
#
loop_
_entity_poly.entity_id
_entity_poly.type
_entity_poly.pdbx_seq_one_letter_code
_entity_poly.pdbx_strand_id
1 'polypeptide(L)'
;VFDHLTKDNPFHGFTISINDDVTNLSLSTDAEFTVKHDYTSCLFYGLGSDGTVSANKNSIKIIGDHTDLYSQAYFAYDSKKAGGATRSYLRFGKTPIRSTYYIKNADFISCSLESYLFRYDMLRNLKKGGTFLLSTSFPVEELEKHLPNRVKAQLAKKNAKFYVIDANHIAESIGMGRRTNTILQSSFFALNPSILPYEDAISYMKEAAKKSYGKKGDEIVELNYKAIDMGKEGLVEIEVKPEWADLPVSKNRRTTGDEYFDEHVSAINNLEGYDLPVSAFTENGLLDGSMRNNIAFNEKRTIATQVPKWIPENCIQCGFCSFVCPHATIRTFLLDEEEVKNAPMEFETLTPTGKGVDHLRYRVMVSPDNCVGCALCSVECPGKGGKKALVMTDVAEQLHEAPLADYIYKETRYKSEYFPTDSIKGTQFLMPYFEVSGACAGCGETPYYRLVTQLYGSDMMISNATGCSSIYCGSTPSTPFVTDKSGKGVAWANSLFEDNAEFGFGMKVAQEFKAKQLVELFEKGLESFEGELKETVKAYLDAKGDRNQEKEIAPKMVELLGKSDSPLAKKLLDNQRDFVSKSVWIIGGDGWAYDIGFGGLDHVIANSLDVNILILDTEVYSNTGGQSSKASQAASIAKFAAGGKPTGKKDLGLMAMMYGHVYVASIAMGANRVQTIKALKEAEAYKGPSVIIAYSPCIEHGITGGMSNHQITQKRAVECGYWTLYRYNPDAEKPLTVDYTKPDFSKFRDFVMTETRYNQSPNANPFDAEKLLEKAASDAEKRFGRLMKLARD
;
A
#
# COMPACT_ATOMS: atom_id res chain seq x y z
N VAL A 1 -12.41 -14.08 35.35
CA VAL A 1 -12.10 -13.12 36.45
C VAL A 1 -12.88 -13.44 37.71
N PHE A 2 -14.22 -13.41 37.70
CA PHE A 2 -15.01 -13.78 38.88
C PHE A 2 -14.67 -15.19 39.40
N ASP A 3 -14.57 -16.18 38.52
CA ASP A 3 -14.15 -17.54 38.90
C ASP A 3 -12.73 -17.62 39.48
N HIS A 4 -11.87 -16.65 39.15
CA HIS A 4 -10.52 -16.58 39.73
C HIS A 4 -10.57 -16.00 41.15
N LEU A 5 -11.39 -14.97 41.37
CA LEU A 5 -11.57 -14.33 42.67
C LEU A 5 -12.17 -15.27 43.72
N THR A 6 -12.87 -16.33 43.30
CA THR A 6 -13.45 -17.33 44.20
C THR A 6 -12.53 -18.52 44.48
N LYS A 7 -11.33 -18.57 43.91
CA LYS A 7 -10.33 -19.62 44.21
C LYS A 7 -9.76 -19.42 45.60
N ASP A 8 -9.28 -20.50 46.22
CA ASP A 8 -8.67 -20.45 47.56
C ASP A 8 -7.39 -19.59 47.62
N ASN A 9 -6.66 -19.48 46.51
CA ASN A 9 -5.42 -18.70 46.42
C ASN A 9 -5.31 -17.93 45.08
N PRO A 10 -6.04 -16.81 44.92
CA PRO A 10 -5.98 -16.02 43.70
C PRO A 10 -4.66 -15.22 43.64
N PHE A 11 -3.94 -15.32 42.51
CA PHE A 11 -2.76 -14.50 42.27
C PHE A 11 -3.10 -13.16 41.60
N HIS A 12 -2.18 -12.21 41.69
CA HIS A 12 -2.29 -10.83 41.19
C HIS A 12 -1.37 -10.63 39.98
N GLY A 13 -1.54 -9.55 39.22
CA GLY A 13 -0.73 -9.31 38.02
C GLY A 13 -1.03 -10.27 36.87
N PHE A 14 -2.22 -10.88 36.87
CA PHE A 14 -2.68 -11.76 35.79
C PHE A 14 -3.00 -10.97 34.51
N THR A 15 -3.02 -11.67 33.39
CA THR A 15 -3.48 -11.18 32.09
C THR A 15 -4.80 -11.86 31.69
N ILE A 16 -5.55 -11.22 30.78
CA ILE A 16 -6.81 -11.76 30.23
C ILE A 16 -6.77 -11.60 28.71
N SER A 17 -7.40 -12.52 27.99
CA SER A 17 -7.60 -12.47 26.52
C SER A 17 -6.37 -12.78 25.68
N ILE A 18 -5.29 -13.28 26.29
CA ILE A 18 -4.11 -13.83 25.63
C ILE A 18 -3.82 -15.22 26.22
N ASN A 19 -3.12 -16.06 25.46
CA ASN A 19 -2.47 -17.25 26.00
C ASN A 19 -1.02 -16.89 26.36
N ASP A 20 -0.77 -16.62 27.64
CA ASP A 20 0.58 -16.33 28.14
C ASP A 20 1.21 -17.61 28.68
N ASP A 21 1.76 -18.39 27.75
CA ASP A 21 2.50 -19.62 28.00
C ASP A 21 3.98 -19.40 28.34
N VAL A 22 4.42 -18.14 28.41
CA VAL A 22 5.79 -17.75 28.79
C VAL A 22 5.85 -17.40 30.26
N THR A 23 5.06 -16.41 30.70
CA THR A 23 5.04 -15.99 32.12
C THR A 23 3.94 -16.65 32.93
N ASN A 24 3.05 -17.41 32.28
CA ASN A 24 1.96 -18.18 32.90
C ASN A 24 1.01 -17.31 33.75
N LEU A 25 0.85 -16.04 33.36
CA LEU A 25 -0.01 -15.07 34.05
C LEU A 25 -1.43 -15.00 33.47
N SER A 26 -1.70 -15.61 32.31
CA SER A 26 -3.03 -15.58 31.71
C SER A 26 -4.05 -16.44 32.47
N LEU A 27 -5.23 -15.87 32.74
CA LEU A 27 -6.34 -16.64 33.28
C LEU A 27 -6.98 -17.54 32.21
N SER A 28 -7.31 -18.78 32.58
CA SER A 28 -8.10 -19.69 31.76
C SER A 28 -9.47 -19.10 31.44
N THR A 29 -9.94 -19.28 30.20
CA THR A 29 -11.27 -18.83 29.75
C THR A 29 -12.13 -20.03 29.37
N ASP A 30 -13.43 -19.95 29.64
CA ASP A 30 -14.41 -20.92 29.14
C ASP A 30 -14.79 -20.54 27.70
N ALA A 31 -14.47 -21.43 26.75
CA ALA A 31 -14.72 -21.21 25.32
C ALA A 31 -16.21 -21.23 24.96
N GLU A 32 -17.05 -21.88 25.78
CA GLU A 32 -18.49 -22.00 25.54
C GLU A 32 -19.31 -20.89 26.22
N PHE A 33 -18.63 -20.03 27.00
CA PHE A 33 -19.31 -18.94 27.69
C PHE A 33 -19.93 -17.95 26.70
N THR A 34 -21.25 -17.76 26.81
CA THR A 34 -22.00 -16.78 26.04
C THR A 34 -22.78 -15.86 26.96
N VAL A 35 -22.75 -14.56 26.65
CA VAL A 35 -23.56 -13.57 27.36
C VAL A 35 -24.98 -13.66 26.83
N LYS A 36 -25.96 -13.88 27.72
CA LYS A 36 -27.38 -13.86 27.33
C LYS A 36 -27.76 -12.48 26.82
N HIS A 37 -28.47 -12.44 25.69
CA HIS A 37 -28.96 -11.21 25.08
C HIS A 37 -30.30 -11.44 24.37
N ASP A 38 -31.00 -10.34 24.06
CA ASP A 38 -32.29 -10.28 23.38
C ASP A 38 -32.21 -9.55 22.01
N TYR A 39 -31.01 -9.16 21.59
CA TYR A 39 -30.76 -8.54 20.28
C TYR A 39 -30.45 -9.59 19.20
N THR A 40 -30.73 -9.22 17.94
CA THR A 40 -30.20 -9.89 16.74
C THR A 40 -28.78 -9.39 16.48
N SER A 41 -27.87 -10.30 16.18
CA SER A 41 -26.46 -10.01 15.92
C SER A 41 -26.03 -10.39 14.50
N CYS A 42 -25.41 -9.46 13.80
CA CYS A 42 -25.07 -9.59 12.37
C CYS A 42 -23.59 -9.28 12.15
N LEU A 43 -22.91 -10.11 11.37
CA LEU A 43 -21.50 -9.95 11.02
C LEU A 43 -21.32 -9.90 9.50
N PHE A 44 -20.65 -8.87 9.00
CA PHE A 44 -20.44 -8.67 7.56
C PHE A 44 -18.95 -8.66 7.26
N TYR A 45 -18.53 -9.53 6.36
CA TYR A 45 -17.18 -9.57 5.79
C TYR A 45 -17.21 -8.89 4.43
N GLY A 46 -16.54 -7.74 4.34
CA GLY A 46 -16.43 -6.93 3.13
C GLY A 46 -14.98 -6.74 2.67
N LEU A 47 -14.77 -6.45 1.39
CA LEU A 47 -13.47 -6.02 0.87
C LEU A 47 -13.30 -4.51 1.04
N GLY A 48 -12.11 -4.06 1.44
CA GLY A 48 -11.81 -2.63 1.53
C GLY A 48 -12.15 -1.89 0.22
N SER A 49 -13.04 -0.90 0.33
CA SER A 49 -13.61 -0.09 -0.77
C SER A 49 -14.74 -0.74 -1.62
N ASP A 50 -15.31 -1.88 -1.20
CA ASP A 50 -16.49 -2.48 -1.87
C ASP A 50 -17.83 -1.82 -1.49
N GLY A 51 -17.84 -0.97 -0.45
CA GLY A 51 -19.02 -0.26 0.04
C GLY A 51 -19.79 -0.96 1.16
N THR A 52 -19.37 -2.14 1.62
CA THR A 52 -20.02 -2.91 2.71
C THR A 52 -20.18 -2.09 3.99
N VAL A 53 -19.11 -1.42 4.44
CA VAL A 53 -19.15 -0.57 5.65
C VAL A 53 -20.15 0.59 5.49
N SER A 54 -20.20 1.20 4.30
CA SER A 54 -21.11 2.31 4.02
C SER A 54 -22.56 1.85 4.01
N ALA A 55 -22.85 0.70 3.38
CA ALA A 55 -24.17 0.07 3.42
C ALA A 55 -24.59 -0.24 4.86
N ASN A 56 -23.71 -0.83 5.66
CA ASN A 56 -23.99 -1.12 7.06
C ASN A 56 -24.31 0.14 7.88
N LYS A 57 -23.51 1.21 7.73
CA LYS A 57 -23.80 2.53 8.34
C LYS A 57 -25.16 3.07 7.93
N ASN A 58 -25.56 2.88 6.68
CA ASN A 58 -26.86 3.29 6.19
C ASN A 58 -27.99 2.41 6.77
N SER A 59 -27.83 1.09 6.81
CA SER A 59 -28.79 0.17 7.44
C SER A 59 -29.03 0.50 8.91
N ILE A 60 -27.97 0.83 9.66
CA ILE A 60 -28.07 1.24 11.07
C ILE A 60 -28.91 2.51 11.21
N LYS A 61 -28.74 3.48 10.32
CA LYS A 61 -29.55 4.71 10.31
C LYS A 61 -31.00 4.40 9.96
N ILE A 62 -31.25 3.61 8.93
CA ILE A 62 -32.61 3.21 8.55
C ILE A 62 -33.31 2.52 9.73
N ILE A 63 -32.66 1.53 10.36
CA ILE A 63 -33.27 0.81 11.49
C ILE A 63 -33.43 1.73 12.70
N GLY A 64 -32.43 2.53 13.05
CA GLY A 64 -32.48 3.41 14.21
C GLY A 64 -33.42 4.62 14.08
N ASP A 65 -33.61 5.14 12.86
CA ASP A 65 -34.47 6.31 12.60
C ASP A 65 -35.95 5.89 12.42
N HIS A 66 -36.22 4.61 12.11
CA HIS A 66 -37.56 4.12 11.76
C HIS A 66 -38.08 2.99 12.66
N THR A 67 -37.36 2.60 13.71
CA THR A 67 -37.81 1.60 14.69
C THR A 67 -37.45 2.01 16.13
N ASP A 68 -38.10 1.40 17.12
CA ASP A 68 -37.75 1.56 18.54
C ASP A 68 -36.55 0.69 18.97
N LEU A 69 -35.85 0.05 18.03
CA LEU A 69 -34.71 -0.81 18.33
C LEU A 69 -33.46 0.01 18.63
N TYR A 70 -32.79 -0.34 19.72
CA TYR A 70 -31.42 0.07 19.95
C TYR A 70 -30.54 -0.54 18.86
N SER A 71 -29.77 0.30 18.19
CA SER A 71 -28.83 -0.09 17.14
C SER A 71 -27.40 0.15 17.60
N GLN A 72 -26.56 -0.89 17.56
CA GLN A 72 -25.13 -0.80 17.85
C GLN A 72 -24.33 -1.25 16.63
N ALA A 73 -23.22 -0.56 16.35
CA ALA A 73 -22.29 -0.98 15.33
C ALA A 73 -20.84 -0.72 15.69
N TYR A 74 -20.00 -1.67 15.32
CA TYR A 74 -18.55 -1.56 15.37
C TYR A 74 -17.96 -2.05 14.05
N PHE A 75 -16.90 -1.40 13.58
CA PHE A 75 -16.25 -1.73 12.31
C PHE A 75 -14.77 -1.99 12.57
N ALA A 76 -14.31 -3.21 12.29
CA ALA A 76 -12.89 -3.54 12.28
C ALA A 76 -12.37 -3.45 10.84
N TYR A 77 -11.36 -2.62 10.63
CA TYR A 77 -10.70 -2.42 9.33
C TYR A 77 -9.34 -3.13 9.34
N ASP A 78 -8.84 -3.41 8.14
CA ASP A 78 -7.48 -3.86 7.91
C ASP A 78 -6.53 -2.64 7.87
N SER A 79 -5.24 -2.87 8.13
CA SER A 79 -4.18 -1.90 7.89
C SER A 79 -3.89 -1.74 6.40
N LYS A 80 -4.14 -2.79 5.59
CA LYS A 80 -4.03 -2.77 4.13
C LYS A 80 -5.09 -1.83 3.54
N LYS A 81 -4.65 -0.73 2.92
CA LYS A 81 -5.54 0.33 2.39
C LYS A 81 -6.35 -0.10 1.16
N ALA A 82 -5.80 -0.98 0.31
CA ALA A 82 -6.57 -1.64 -0.73
C ALA A 82 -6.72 -3.11 -0.41
N GLY A 83 -7.91 -3.67 -0.64
CA GLY A 83 -8.19 -5.10 -0.60
C GLY A 83 -7.88 -5.81 0.73
N GLY A 84 -7.89 -5.07 1.83
CA GLY A 84 -7.92 -5.65 3.18
C GLY A 84 -9.33 -6.08 3.56
N ALA A 85 -9.45 -6.96 4.55
CA ALA A 85 -10.75 -7.43 5.03
C ALA A 85 -11.39 -6.42 6.00
N THR A 86 -12.66 -6.09 5.77
CA THR A 86 -13.48 -5.31 6.69
C THR A 86 -14.47 -6.22 7.39
N ARG A 87 -14.65 -6.03 8.71
CA ARG A 87 -15.63 -6.78 9.51
C ARG A 87 -16.56 -5.80 10.20
N SER A 88 -17.84 -5.84 9.86
CA SER A 88 -18.86 -4.99 10.49
C SER A 88 -19.66 -5.82 11.48
N TYR A 89 -19.69 -5.40 12.74
CA TYR A 89 -20.40 -6.04 13.84
C TYR A 89 -21.62 -5.21 14.20
N LEU A 90 -22.81 -5.69 13.85
CA LEU A 90 -24.06 -4.98 14.02
C LEU A 90 -24.94 -5.72 15.03
N ARG A 91 -25.64 -4.97 15.89
CA ARG A 91 -26.62 -5.52 16.84
C ARG A 91 -27.87 -4.66 16.87
N PHE A 92 -29.03 -5.29 16.92
CA PHE A 92 -30.34 -4.64 16.94
C PHE A 92 -31.24 -5.30 17.98
N GLY A 93 -31.72 -4.55 18.98
CA GLY A 93 -32.47 -5.13 20.10
C GLY A 93 -33.43 -4.15 20.76
N LYS A 94 -34.38 -4.70 21.52
CA LYS A 94 -35.41 -3.91 22.22
C LYS A 94 -34.89 -3.25 23.49
N THR A 95 -33.81 -3.76 24.06
CA THR A 95 -33.16 -3.21 25.26
C THR A 95 -31.82 -2.54 24.94
N PRO A 96 -31.35 -1.60 25.78
CA PRO A 96 -30.05 -0.94 25.57
C PRO A 96 -28.90 -1.94 25.42
N ILE A 97 -28.19 -1.87 24.30
CA ILE A 97 -27.09 -2.80 23.97
C ILE A 97 -25.80 -2.36 24.68
N ARG A 98 -25.35 -3.14 25.66
CA ARG A 98 -24.11 -2.91 26.43
C ARG A 98 -22.92 -3.78 26.00
N SER A 99 -23.06 -4.52 24.91
CA SER A 99 -22.05 -5.47 24.43
C SER A 99 -20.87 -4.77 23.76
N THR A 100 -19.91 -4.26 24.53
CA THR A 100 -18.70 -3.57 24.04
C THR A 100 -17.58 -4.55 23.65
N TYR A 101 -17.91 -5.58 22.88
CA TYR A 101 -16.99 -6.64 22.42
C TYR A 101 -17.43 -7.19 21.06
N TYR A 102 -16.53 -7.92 20.37
CA TYR A 102 -16.82 -8.54 19.07
C TYR A 102 -17.92 -9.61 19.12
N ILE A 103 -18.66 -9.77 18.02
CA ILE A 103 -19.67 -10.83 17.91
C ILE A 103 -18.95 -12.16 17.65
N LYS A 104 -19.14 -13.13 18.53
CA LYS A 104 -18.64 -14.51 18.42
C LYS A 104 -19.73 -15.57 18.16
N ASN A 105 -21.00 -15.16 18.17
CA ASN A 105 -22.16 -16.05 18.00
C ASN A 105 -23.30 -15.30 17.27
N ALA A 106 -23.11 -15.04 15.98
CA ALA A 106 -23.95 -14.22 15.12
C ALA A 106 -25.19 -14.99 14.62
N ASP A 107 -26.34 -14.31 14.59
CA ASP A 107 -27.57 -14.82 13.98
C ASP A 107 -27.51 -14.75 12.44
N PHE A 108 -26.74 -13.79 11.90
CA PHE A 108 -26.54 -13.60 10.47
C PHE A 108 -25.07 -13.32 10.15
N ILE A 109 -24.53 -13.99 9.14
CA ILE A 109 -23.22 -13.66 8.54
C ILE A 109 -23.40 -13.40 7.05
N SER A 110 -22.80 -12.31 6.55
CA SER A 110 -22.69 -12.04 5.12
C SER A 110 -21.22 -11.94 4.69
N CYS A 111 -20.92 -12.46 3.51
CA CYS A 111 -19.60 -12.37 2.87
C CYS A 111 -19.76 -11.82 1.45
N SER A 112 -19.13 -10.68 1.16
CA SER A 112 -19.22 -10.04 -0.16
C SER A 112 -18.24 -10.60 -1.21
N LEU A 113 -17.36 -11.54 -0.82
CA LEU A 113 -16.30 -12.06 -1.68
C LEU A 113 -16.01 -13.55 -1.42
N GLU A 114 -16.29 -14.39 -2.41
CA GLU A 114 -16.10 -15.85 -2.35
C GLU A 114 -14.68 -16.30 -1.98
N SER A 115 -13.63 -15.57 -2.36
CA SER A 115 -12.24 -15.93 -2.04
C SER A 115 -11.95 -15.91 -0.53
N TYR A 116 -12.75 -15.21 0.27
CA TYR A 116 -12.64 -15.19 1.73
C TYR A 116 -12.98 -16.53 2.39
N LEU A 117 -13.76 -17.39 1.72
CA LEU A 117 -14.08 -18.71 2.24
C LEU A 117 -12.86 -19.62 2.39
N PHE A 118 -11.84 -19.41 1.55
CA PHE A 118 -10.60 -20.18 1.60
C PHE A 118 -9.63 -19.66 2.67
N ARG A 119 -9.76 -18.38 3.04
CA ARG A 119 -8.81 -17.69 3.94
C ARG A 119 -9.31 -17.57 5.37
N TYR A 120 -10.56 -17.18 5.54
CA TYR A 120 -11.09 -16.79 6.84
C TYR A 120 -12.04 -17.84 7.40
N ASP A 121 -11.82 -18.19 8.66
CA ASP A 121 -12.77 -19.01 9.41
C ASP A 121 -13.93 -18.19 9.98
N MET A 122 -14.69 -17.55 9.09
CA MET A 122 -15.78 -16.65 9.50
C MET A 122 -16.95 -17.38 10.15
N LEU A 123 -17.26 -18.59 9.67
CA LEU A 123 -18.42 -19.37 10.13
C LEU A 123 -18.22 -19.94 11.54
N ARG A 124 -17.00 -19.87 12.11
CA ARG A 124 -16.78 -20.17 13.54
C ARG A 124 -17.68 -19.32 14.42
N ASN A 125 -17.95 -18.08 13.99
CA ASN A 125 -18.81 -17.14 14.68
C ASN A 125 -20.31 -17.28 14.35
N LEU A 126 -20.73 -18.20 13.47
CA LEU A 126 -22.15 -18.38 13.13
C LEU A 126 -22.85 -19.19 14.23
N LYS A 127 -24.03 -18.76 14.64
CA LYS A 127 -24.89 -19.49 15.59
C LYS A 127 -25.54 -20.71 14.94
N LYS A 128 -25.90 -21.71 15.75
CA LYS A 128 -26.74 -22.82 15.31
C LYS A 128 -28.10 -22.30 14.81
N GLY A 129 -28.52 -22.70 13.61
CA GLY A 129 -29.72 -22.20 12.92
C GLY A 129 -29.57 -20.82 12.29
N GLY A 130 -28.37 -20.22 12.34
CA GLY A 130 -28.09 -18.91 11.78
C GLY A 130 -28.09 -18.89 10.25
N THR A 131 -28.18 -17.69 9.68
CA THR A 131 -28.21 -17.48 8.23
C THR A 131 -26.84 -17.06 7.71
N PHE A 132 -26.41 -17.65 6.61
CA PHE A 132 -25.19 -17.27 5.88
C PHE A 132 -25.56 -16.78 4.47
N LEU A 133 -25.10 -15.58 4.10
CA LEU A 133 -25.23 -14.99 2.77
C LEU A 133 -23.85 -14.87 2.11
N LEU A 134 -23.70 -15.41 0.90
CA LEU A 134 -22.47 -15.32 0.11
C LEU A 134 -22.73 -14.60 -1.22
N SER A 135 -21.93 -13.59 -1.53
CA SER A 135 -21.81 -13.08 -2.90
C SER A 135 -20.81 -13.91 -3.69
N THR A 136 -21.25 -14.52 -4.80
CA THR A 136 -20.44 -15.46 -5.60
C THR A 136 -20.76 -15.33 -7.08
N SER A 137 -19.74 -15.44 -7.93
CA SER A 137 -19.89 -15.53 -9.39
C SER A 137 -19.96 -16.97 -9.91
N PHE A 138 -19.69 -17.96 -9.05
CA PHE A 138 -19.87 -19.36 -9.43
C PHE A 138 -21.34 -19.68 -9.72
N PRO A 139 -21.64 -20.39 -10.83
CA PRO A 139 -22.95 -20.95 -11.07
C PRO A 139 -23.38 -21.86 -9.90
N VAL A 140 -24.68 -21.85 -9.57
CA VAL A 140 -25.24 -22.60 -8.44
C VAL A 140 -24.93 -24.10 -8.55
N GLU A 141 -24.93 -24.63 -9.76
CA GLU A 141 -24.67 -26.05 -10.07
C GLU A 141 -23.21 -26.45 -9.80
N GLU A 142 -22.28 -25.49 -9.82
CA GLU A 142 -20.85 -25.73 -9.60
C GLU A 142 -20.40 -25.35 -8.18
N LEU A 143 -21.19 -24.52 -7.47
CA LEU A 143 -20.84 -23.96 -6.17
C LEU A 143 -20.36 -25.02 -5.15
N GLU A 144 -21.05 -26.16 -5.04
CA GLU A 144 -20.69 -27.22 -4.09
C GLU A 144 -19.26 -27.76 -4.29
N LYS A 145 -18.78 -27.78 -5.55
CA LYS A 145 -17.43 -28.21 -5.91
C LYS A 145 -16.39 -27.17 -5.49
N HIS A 146 -16.74 -25.90 -5.51
CA HIS A 146 -15.86 -24.79 -5.14
C HIS A 146 -15.83 -24.50 -3.63
N LEU A 147 -16.88 -24.86 -2.88
CA LEU A 147 -16.91 -24.63 -1.44
C LEU A 147 -15.90 -25.50 -0.67
N PRO A 148 -15.07 -24.90 0.21
CA PRO A 148 -14.19 -25.66 1.09
C PRO A 148 -14.95 -26.63 2.00
N ASN A 149 -14.42 -27.84 2.23
CA ASN A 149 -15.02 -28.81 3.15
C ASN A 149 -15.22 -28.23 4.57
N ARG A 150 -14.31 -27.35 5.03
CA ARG A 150 -14.47 -26.63 6.31
C ARG A 150 -15.79 -25.85 6.37
N VAL A 151 -16.11 -25.12 5.29
CA VAL A 151 -17.32 -24.30 5.20
C VAL A 151 -18.55 -25.21 5.16
N LYS A 152 -18.56 -26.22 4.28
CA LYS A 152 -19.65 -27.20 4.16
C LYS A 152 -19.95 -27.89 5.50
N ALA A 153 -18.92 -28.39 6.18
CA ALA A 153 -19.06 -29.06 7.46
C ALA A 153 -19.58 -28.13 8.57
N GLN A 154 -19.14 -26.86 8.60
CA GLN A 154 -19.66 -25.91 9.58
C GLN A 154 -21.12 -25.53 9.33
N LEU A 155 -21.51 -25.34 8.06
CA LEU A 155 -22.91 -25.07 7.70
C LEU A 155 -23.83 -26.22 8.17
N ALA A 156 -23.45 -27.46 7.88
CA ALA A 156 -24.23 -28.64 8.27
C ALA A 156 -24.27 -28.85 9.80
N LYS A 157 -23.12 -28.81 10.49
CA LYS A 157 -23.07 -28.95 11.96
C LYS A 157 -23.89 -27.89 12.69
N LYS A 158 -24.00 -26.69 12.11
CA LYS A 158 -24.76 -25.59 12.66
C LYS A 158 -26.21 -25.57 12.16
N ASN A 159 -26.66 -26.49 11.30
CA ASN A 159 -27.97 -26.43 10.65
C ASN A 159 -28.26 -25.04 10.07
N ALA A 160 -27.27 -24.46 9.38
CA ALA A 160 -27.34 -23.09 8.87
C ALA A 160 -28.33 -22.97 7.70
N LYS A 161 -28.92 -21.78 7.54
CA LYS A 161 -29.64 -21.41 6.33
C LYS A 161 -28.66 -20.75 5.37
N PHE A 162 -28.49 -21.26 4.17
CA PHE A 162 -27.45 -20.78 3.24
C PHE A 162 -28.07 -20.15 2.00
N TYR A 163 -27.68 -18.91 1.71
CA TYR A 163 -28.14 -18.14 0.56
C TYR A 163 -26.96 -17.61 -0.25
N VAL A 164 -27.13 -17.52 -1.56
CA VAL A 164 -26.16 -16.94 -2.49
C VAL A 164 -26.79 -15.88 -3.40
N ILE A 165 -25.96 -14.99 -3.92
CA ILE A 165 -26.32 -13.97 -4.92
C ILE A 165 -25.09 -13.61 -5.77
N ASP A 166 -25.25 -13.43 -7.07
CA ASP A 166 -24.21 -12.85 -7.92
C ASP A 166 -24.35 -11.32 -7.98
N ALA A 167 -23.93 -10.65 -6.91
CA ALA A 167 -24.08 -9.21 -6.84
C ALA A 167 -23.22 -8.46 -7.87
N ASN A 168 -22.13 -9.06 -8.36
CA ASN A 168 -21.27 -8.44 -9.37
C ASN A 168 -21.94 -8.43 -10.74
N HIS A 169 -22.48 -9.59 -11.17
CA HIS A 169 -23.22 -9.68 -12.43
C HIS A 169 -24.48 -8.80 -12.42
N ILE A 170 -25.20 -8.76 -11.29
CA ILE A 170 -26.35 -7.86 -11.13
C ILE A 170 -25.90 -6.40 -11.24
N ALA A 171 -24.83 -5.99 -10.57
CA ALA A 171 -24.34 -4.62 -10.64
C ALA A 171 -23.88 -4.22 -12.06
N GLU A 172 -23.21 -5.13 -12.77
CA GLU A 172 -22.77 -4.89 -14.15
C GLU A 172 -23.95 -4.76 -15.11
N SER A 173 -24.89 -5.71 -15.08
CA SER A 173 -26.05 -5.75 -15.98
C SER A 173 -26.98 -4.54 -15.84
N ILE A 174 -27.07 -3.95 -14.64
CA ILE A 174 -27.87 -2.74 -14.40
C ILE A 174 -27.07 -1.44 -14.56
N GLY A 175 -25.76 -1.48 -14.85
CA GLY A 175 -24.94 -0.28 -15.04
C GLY A 175 -24.40 0.37 -13.76
N MET A 176 -24.41 -0.34 -12.63
CA MET A 176 -23.78 0.09 -11.36
C MET A 176 -22.27 -0.15 -11.32
N GLY A 177 -21.72 -0.82 -12.33
CA GLY A 177 -20.30 -1.16 -12.43
C GLY A 177 -19.90 -2.10 -11.29
N ARG A 178 -18.90 -1.71 -10.49
CA ARG A 178 -18.37 -2.54 -9.38
C ARG A 178 -19.10 -2.34 -8.04
N ARG A 179 -20.24 -1.65 -8.02
CA ARG A 179 -20.94 -1.26 -6.77
C ARG A 179 -22.02 -2.27 -6.40
N THR A 180 -21.66 -3.21 -5.54
CA THR A 180 -22.56 -4.29 -5.07
C THR A 180 -23.26 -3.98 -3.75
N ASN A 181 -22.84 -2.91 -3.07
CA ASN A 181 -23.26 -2.57 -1.71
C ASN A 181 -24.78 -2.41 -1.53
N THR A 182 -25.47 -1.73 -2.46
CA THR A 182 -26.93 -1.54 -2.39
C THR A 182 -27.69 -2.85 -2.56
N ILE A 183 -27.20 -3.73 -3.44
CA ILE A 183 -27.79 -5.06 -3.72
C ILE A 183 -27.71 -5.92 -2.46
N LEU A 184 -26.50 -6.05 -1.89
CA LEU A 184 -26.27 -6.83 -0.67
C LEU A 184 -26.99 -6.26 0.56
N GLN A 185 -27.17 -4.94 0.61
CA GLN A 185 -27.96 -4.29 1.66
C GLN A 185 -29.45 -4.71 1.59
N SER A 186 -30.03 -4.74 0.40
CA SER A 186 -31.41 -5.20 0.21
C SER A 186 -31.55 -6.69 0.53
N SER A 187 -30.57 -7.52 0.12
CA SER A 187 -30.51 -8.93 0.49
C SER A 187 -30.47 -9.14 2.01
N PHE A 188 -29.74 -8.30 2.74
CA PHE A 188 -29.71 -8.34 4.20
C PHE A 188 -31.10 -8.12 4.81
N PHE A 189 -31.85 -7.12 4.37
CA PHE A 189 -33.21 -6.87 4.86
C PHE A 189 -34.18 -8.00 4.46
N ALA A 190 -34.04 -8.55 3.25
CA ALA A 190 -34.85 -9.68 2.80
C ALA A 190 -34.69 -10.92 3.68
N LEU A 191 -33.47 -11.18 4.16
CA LEU A 191 -33.12 -12.33 5.00
C LEU A 191 -33.33 -12.08 6.50
N ASN A 192 -33.59 -10.84 6.92
CA ASN A 192 -33.78 -10.46 8.33
C ASN A 192 -35.08 -9.66 8.57
N PRO A 193 -36.26 -10.17 8.16
CA PRO A 193 -37.53 -9.45 8.30
C PRO A 193 -37.96 -9.25 9.77
N SER A 194 -37.34 -9.95 10.71
CA SER A 194 -37.57 -9.78 12.14
C SER A 194 -36.97 -8.48 12.71
N ILE A 195 -36.00 -7.87 12.02
CA ILE A 195 -35.43 -6.57 12.38
C ILE A 195 -36.32 -5.45 11.85
N LEU A 196 -36.66 -5.51 10.56
CA LEU A 196 -37.51 -4.56 9.87
C LEU A 196 -38.27 -5.31 8.76
N PRO A 197 -39.60 -5.18 8.66
CA PRO A 197 -40.36 -5.79 7.57
C PRO A 197 -39.80 -5.38 6.21
N TYR A 198 -39.74 -6.31 5.27
CA TYR A 198 -39.03 -6.10 4.00
C TYR A 198 -39.61 -4.96 3.15
N GLU A 199 -40.94 -4.84 3.10
CA GLU A 199 -41.62 -3.79 2.35
C GLU A 199 -41.27 -2.38 2.88
N ASP A 200 -41.23 -2.23 4.21
CA ASP A 200 -40.81 -0.99 4.86
C ASP A 200 -39.33 -0.70 4.58
N ALA A 201 -38.49 -1.74 4.65
CA ALA A 201 -37.06 -1.63 4.36
C ALA A 201 -36.77 -1.12 2.95
N ILE A 202 -37.43 -1.68 1.92
CA ILE A 202 -37.30 -1.19 0.53
C ILE A 202 -37.69 0.29 0.46
N SER A 203 -38.83 0.66 1.06
CA SER A 203 -39.35 2.02 1.03
C SER A 203 -38.31 3.02 1.58
N TYR A 204 -37.78 2.74 2.77
CA TYR A 204 -36.78 3.60 3.42
C TYR A 204 -35.44 3.60 2.67
N MET A 205 -35.03 2.47 2.07
CA MET A 205 -33.84 2.43 1.23
C MET A 205 -33.99 3.31 -0.01
N LYS A 206 -35.15 3.30 -0.67
CA LYS A 206 -35.44 4.17 -1.82
C LYS A 206 -35.47 5.64 -1.41
N GLU A 207 -36.10 5.99 -0.28
CA GLU A 207 -36.05 7.34 0.28
C GLU A 207 -34.62 7.81 0.58
N ALA A 208 -33.81 6.94 1.20
CA ALA A 208 -32.41 7.23 1.50
C ALA A 208 -31.55 7.41 0.24
N ALA A 209 -31.79 6.60 -0.80
CA ALA A 209 -31.13 6.72 -2.10
C ALA A 209 -31.49 8.05 -2.78
N LYS A 210 -32.77 8.43 -2.80
CA LYS A 210 -33.22 9.74 -3.34
C LYS A 210 -32.59 10.91 -2.59
N LYS A 211 -32.55 10.86 -1.26
CA LYS A 211 -31.91 11.89 -0.43
C LYS A 211 -30.41 12.00 -0.69
N SER A 212 -29.73 10.87 -0.88
CA SER A 212 -28.27 10.82 -1.04
C SER A 212 -27.82 11.16 -2.46
N TYR A 213 -28.60 10.78 -3.47
CA TYR A 213 -28.20 10.83 -4.88
C TYR A 213 -29.05 11.75 -5.74
N GLY A 214 -30.15 12.31 -5.24
CA GLY A 214 -31.03 13.21 -6.03
C GLY A 214 -30.30 14.42 -6.61
N LYS A 215 -29.27 14.93 -5.92
CA LYS A 215 -28.42 16.02 -6.44
C LYS A 215 -27.49 15.60 -7.58
N LYS A 216 -27.33 14.31 -7.84
CA LYS A 216 -26.47 13.76 -8.90
C LYS A 216 -27.26 13.39 -10.17
N GLY A 217 -28.58 13.62 -10.19
CA GLY A 217 -29.46 13.35 -11.31
C GLY A 217 -30.34 12.12 -11.11
N ASP A 218 -31.53 12.14 -11.73
CA ASP A 218 -32.55 11.10 -11.58
C ASP A 218 -32.06 9.74 -12.09
N GLU A 219 -31.22 9.70 -13.13
CA GLU A 219 -30.64 8.45 -13.65
C GLU A 219 -29.88 7.67 -12.56
N ILE A 220 -29.10 8.34 -11.72
CA ILE A 220 -28.35 7.68 -10.64
C ILE A 220 -29.29 7.19 -9.53
N VAL A 221 -30.38 7.90 -9.27
CA VAL A 221 -31.40 7.48 -8.29
C VAL A 221 -32.10 6.21 -8.80
N GLU A 222 -32.53 6.20 -10.06
CA GLU A 222 -33.19 5.05 -10.67
C GLU A 222 -32.29 3.81 -10.74
N LEU A 223 -31.00 3.99 -11.01
CA LEU A 223 -30.01 2.90 -10.93
C LEU A 223 -29.96 2.27 -9.52
N ASN A 224 -30.00 3.09 -8.48
CA ASN A 224 -30.05 2.59 -7.11
C ASN A 224 -31.37 1.90 -6.80
N TYR A 225 -32.51 2.39 -7.32
CA TYR A 225 -33.80 1.72 -7.14
C TYR A 225 -33.80 0.31 -7.72
N LYS A 226 -33.31 0.16 -8.96
CA LYS A 226 -33.12 -1.15 -9.60
C LYS A 226 -32.23 -2.07 -8.76
N ALA A 227 -31.12 -1.53 -8.24
CA ALA A 227 -30.22 -2.28 -7.37
C ALA A 227 -30.90 -2.76 -6.07
N ILE A 228 -31.79 -1.95 -5.49
CA ILE A 228 -32.58 -2.33 -4.29
C ILE A 228 -33.53 -3.48 -4.63
N ASP A 229 -34.28 -3.36 -5.73
CA ASP A 229 -35.29 -4.35 -6.13
C ASP A 229 -34.63 -5.71 -6.45
N MET A 230 -33.48 -5.68 -7.14
CA MET A 230 -32.74 -6.88 -7.51
C MET A 230 -32.11 -7.64 -6.33
N GLY A 231 -31.94 -6.98 -5.19
CA GLY A 231 -31.30 -7.60 -4.02
C GLY A 231 -32.04 -8.79 -3.43
N LYS A 232 -33.39 -8.84 -3.52
CA LYS A 232 -34.16 -10.03 -3.12
C LYS A 232 -34.41 -10.98 -4.27
N GLU A 233 -34.66 -10.47 -5.47
CA GLU A 233 -34.91 -11.30 -6.66
C GLU A 233 -33.70 -12.17 -7.01
N GLY A 234 -32.48 -11.66 -6.77
CA GLY A 234 -31.24 -12.40 -7.03
C GLY A 234 -30.85 -13.42 -5.94
N LEU A 235 -31.62 -13.55 -4.85
CA LEU A 235 -31.30 -14.51 -3.78
C LEU A 235 -31.69 -15.93 -4.17
N VAL A 236 -30.75 -16.85 -4.02
CA VAL A 236 -30.97 -18.29 -4.19
C VAL A 236 -30.66 -19.01 -2.89
N GLU A 237 -31.61 -19.79 -2.38
CA GLU A 237 -31.38 -20.67 -1.23
C GLU A 237 -30.65 -21.94 -1.68
N ILE A 238 -29.60 -22.30 -0.95
CA ILE A 238 -28.81 -23.50 -1.19
C ILE A 238 -29.10 -24.50 -0.09
N GLU A 239 -29.50 -25.71 -0.48
CA GLU A 239 -29.73 -26.81 0.45
C GLU A 239 -28.43 -27.20 1.15
N VAL A 240 -28.43 -27.12 2.48
CA VAL A 240 -27.31 -27.59 3.32
C VAL A 240 -27.51 -29.07 3.60
N LYS A 241 -26.70 -29.90 2.94
CA LYS A 241 -26.82 -31.35 3.04
C LYS A 241 -26.29 -31.88 4.38
N PRO A 242 -27.03 -32.73 5.12
CA PRO A 242 -26.59 -33.26 6.41
C PRO A 242 -25.24 -34.00 6.35
N GLU A 243 -24.97 -34.74 5.28
CA GLU A 243 -23.72 -35.47 5.07
C GLU A 243 -22.48 -34.58 4.99
N TRP A 244 -22.64 -33.27 4.76
CA TRP A 244 -21.52 -32.34 4.80
C TRP A 244 -20.88 -32.26 6.19
N ALA A 245 -21.61 -32.58 7.26
CA ALA A 245 -21.10 -32.55 8.64
C ALA A 245 -19.90 -33.49 8.84
N ASP A 246 -19.84 -34.58 8.09
CA ASP A 246 -18.81 -35.63 8.23
C ASP A 246 -17.70 -35.51 7.18
N LEU A 247 -17.71 -34.45 6.36
CA LEU A 247 -16.65 -34.22 5.38
C LEU A 247 -15.29 -34.06 6.06
N PRO A 248 -14.22 -34.62 5.47
CA PRO A 248 -12.87 -34.44 5.98
C PRO A 248 -12.47 -32.96 5.87
N VAL A 249 -12.22 -32.34 7.02
CA VAL A 249 -11.73 -30.97 7.11
C VAL A 249 -10.22 -31.01 7.23
N SER A 250 -9.52 -30.65 6.17
CA SER A 250 -8.08 -30.41 6.25
C SER A 250 -7.81 -29.15 7.05
N LYS A 251 -6.96 -29.25 8.07
CA LYS A 251 -6.31 -28.10 8.71
C LYS A 251 -5.03 -27.69 7.98
N ASN A 252 -4.54 -28.52 7.05
CA ASN A 252 -3.27 -28.28 6.38
C ASN A 252 -3.42 -27.07 5.47
N ARG A 253 -2.70 -26.01 5.83
CA ARG A 253 -2.44 -24.88 4.95
C ARG A 253 -1.40 -25.30 3.94
N ARG A 254 -1.44 -24.67 2.76
CA ARG A 254 -0.27 -24.71 1.89
C ARG A 254 0.86 -24.00 2.63
N THR A 255 1.89 -24.76 2.99
CA THR A 255 3.11 -24.23 3.59
C THR A 255 3.98 -23.63 2.49
N THR A 256 4.62 -22.53 2.82
CA THR A 256 5.67 -21.90 2.00
C THR A 256 7.02 -22.59 2.20
N GLY A 257 7.15 -23.41 3.25
CA GLY A 257 8.43 -24.01 3.65
C GLY A 257 9.24 -23.07 4.55
N ASP A 258 8.63 -21.97 4.96
CA ASP A 258 9.21 -20.94 5.79
C ASP A 258 8.40 -20.84 7.08
N GLU A 259 8.98 -21.32 8.17
CA GLU A 259 8.34 -21.44 9.48
C GLU A 259 7.75 -20.12 9.98
N TYR A 260 8.50 -19.01 9.86
CA TYR A 260 7.98 -17.69 10.24
C TYR A 260 6.74 -17.31 9.42
N PHE A 261 6.76 -17.58 8.11
CA PHE A 261 5.60 -17.25 7.27
C PHE A 261 4.40 -18.16 7.59
N ASP A 262 4.65 -19.46 7.73
CA ASP A 262 3.61 -20.47 7.86
C ASP A 262 2.95 -20.44 9.24
N GLU A 263 3.71 -20.15 10.30
CA GLU A 263 3.22 -20.16 11.68
C GLU A 263 2.78 -18.77 12.18
N HIS A 264 3.49 -17.71 11.80
CA HIS A 264 3.22 -16.36 12.30
C HIS A 264 2.45 -15.50 11.30
N VAL A 265 3.03 -15.25 10.12
CA VAL A 265 2.44 -14.35 9.11
C VAL A 265 1.07 -14.86 8.65
N SER A 266 0.98 -16.15 8.34
CA SER A 266 -0.25 -16.79 7.87
C SER A 266 -1.35 -16.75 8.91
N ALA A 267 -1.04 -16.95 10.20
CA ALA A 267 -2.03 -16.85 11.27
C ALA A 267 -2.64 -15.44 11.34
N ILE A 268 -1.81 -14.39 11.34
CA ILE A 268 -2.31 -13.01 11.38
C ILE A 268 -3.10 -12.69 10.11
N ASN A 269 -2.58 -13.05 8.93
CA ASN A 269 -3.24 -12.82 7.65
C ASN A 269 -4.59 -13.52 7.52
N ASN A 270 -4.80 -14.65 8.21
CA ASN A 270 -6.06 -15.39 8.25
C ASN A 270 -7.04 -14.92 9.34
N LEU A 271 -6.74 -13.80 10.02
CA LEU A 271 -7.52 -13.24 11.13
C LEU A 271 -7.52 -14.11 12.41
N GLU A 272 -6.45 -14.88 12.60
CA GLU A 272 -6.21 -15.78 13.74
C GLU A 272 -5.06 -15.29 14.62
N GLY A 273 -4.54 -14.07 14.38
CA GLY A 273 -3.47 -13.50 15.20
C GLY A 273 -3.81 -13.36 16.69
N TYR A 274 -5.10 -13.33 17.06
CA TYR A 274 -5.55 -13.36 18.46
C TYR A 274 -5.37 -14.75 19.11
N ASP A 275 -5.21 -15.80 18.31
CA ASP A 275 -5.05 -17.18 18.75
C ASP A 275 -3.56 -17.53 18.96
N LEU A 276 -2.63 -16.62 18.59
CA LEU A 276 -1.19 -16.79 18.82
C LEU A 276 -0.83 -16.63 20.31
N PRO A 277 -0.07 -17.57 20.90
CA PRO A 277 0.44 -17.44 22.26
C PRO A 277 1.56 -16.40 22.36
N VAL A 278 1.92 -16.01 23.59
CA VAL A 278 3.05 -15.09 23.84
C VAL A 278 4.36 -15.70 23.32
N SER A 279 4.56 -17.02 23.46
CA SER A 279 5.73 -17.72 22.93
C SER A 279 5.95 -17.52 21.42
N ALA A 280 4.88 -17.33 20.64
CA ALA A 280 4.97 -17.08 19.19
C ALA A 280 5.67 -15.76 18.82
N PHE A 281 5.98 -14.91 19.80
CA PHE A 281 6.71 -13.65 19.64
C PHE A 281 8.12 -13.70 20.26
N THR A 282 8.54 -14.84 20.82
CA THR A 282 9.86 -15.00 21.46
C THR A 282 10.97 -15.43 20.51
N GLU A 283 10.59 -15.91 19.32
CA GLU A 283 11.50 -16.36 18.27
C GLU A 283 11.48 -15.42 17.06
N ASN A 284 12.25 -15.75 16.02
CA ASN A 284 12.25 -15.04 14.73
C ASN A 284 12.55 -13.53 14.79
N GLY A 285 13.17 -13.07 15.88
CA GLY A 285 13.53 -11.66 16.07
C GLY A 285 12.35 -10.74 16.39
N LEU A 286 11.24 -11.28 16.91
CA LEU A 286 10.01 -10.51 17.16
C LEU A 286 9.98 -9.79 18.52
N LEU A 287 10.91 -10.11 19.43
CA LEU A 287 10.93 -9.59 20.80
C LEU A 287 11.01 -8.07 20.90
N ASP A 288 11.68 -7.41 19.96
CA ASP A 288 11.80 -5.95 19.90
C ASP A 288 10.82 -5.29 18.92
N GLY A 289 9.90 -6.08 18.34
CA GLY A 289 8.94 -5.62 17.35
C GLY A 289 9.50 -5.53 15.93
N SER A 290 10.71 -6.03 15.66
CA SER A 290 11.26 -6.11 14.30
C SER A 290 10.41 -7.01 13.40
N MET A 291 10.41 -6.70 12.10
CA MET A 291 9.72 -7.50 11.08
C MET A 291 10.74 -8.00 10.06
N ARG A 292 10.60 -9.26 9.64
CA ARG A 292 11.47 -9.84 8.62
C ARG A 292 11.06 -9.35 7.23
N ASN A 293 12.02 -8.99 6.39
CA ASN A 293 11.81 -8.67 4.96
C ASN A 293 11.34 -9.88 4.13
N ASN A 294 11.03 -9.65 2.85
CA ASN A 294 10.58 -10.67 1.87
C ASN A 294 9.20 -11.29 2.19
N ILE A 295 8.27 -10.52 2.76
CA ILE A 295 6.95 -11.04 3.19
C ILE A 295 5.85 -10.73 2.18
N ALA A 296 5.69 -9.47 1.78
CA ALA A 296 4.52 -9.04 1.01
C ALA A 296 4.29 -9.83 -0.29
N PHE A 297 5.38 -10.19 -1.00
CA PHE A 297 5.28 -10.97 -2.24
C PHE A 297 4.73 -12.39 -2.03
N ASN A 298 4.99 -13.00 -0.87
CA ASN A 298 4.54 -14.34 -0.53
C ASN A 298 3.09 -14.38 -0.03
N GLU A 299 2.48 -13.22 0.25
CA GLU A 299 1.09 -13.13 0.71
C GLU A 299 0.06 -13.51 -0.37
N LYS A 300 0.41 -13.38 -1.66
CA LYS A 300 -0.42 -13.81 -2.81
C LYS A 300 -1.89 -13.43 -2.66
N ARG A 301 -2.09 -12.13 -2.51
CA ARG A 301 -3.34 -11.57 -2.01
C ARG A 301 -4.52 -11.75 -2.95
N THR A 302 -4.31 -11.94 -4.26
CA THR A 302 -5.35 -12.26 -5.26
C THR A 302 -6.64 -11.43 -5.09
N ILE A 303 -6.47 -10.11 -5.01
CA ILE A 303 -7.57 -9.16 -4.74
C ILE A 303 -8.04 -8.41 -5.99
N ALA A 304 -7.26 -8.46 -7.08
CA ALA A 304 -7.65 -7.84 -8.33
C ALA A 304 -8.74 -8.68 -9.00
N THR A 305 -9.80 -8.04 -9.48
CA THR A 305 -10.77 -8.66 -10.38
C THR A 305 -10.26 -8.68 -11.82
N GLN A 306 -9.42 -7.71 -12.18
CA GLN A 306 -8.78 -7.61 -13.49
C GLN A 306 -7.29 -7.32 -13.37
N VAL A 307 -6.50 -7.91 -14.26
CA VAL A 307 -5.04 -7.73 -14.36
C VAL A 307 -4.63 -7.44 -15.81
N PRO A 308 -3.50 -6.76 -16.05
CA PRO A 308 -3.07 -6.47 -17.41
C PRO A 308 -2.57 -7.74 -18.11
N LYS A 309 -3.16 -8.08 -19.24
CA LYS A 309 -2.63 -9.07 -20.20
C LYS A 309 -1.63 -8.40 -21.14
N TRP A 310 -0.46 -9.02 -21.31
CA TRP A 310 0.57 -8.54 -22.24
C TRP A 310 0.31 -9.03 -23.68
N ILE A 311 0.44 -8.13 -24.65
CA ILE A 311 0.28 -8.38 -26.09
C ILE A 311 1.62 -8.06 -26.76
N PRO A 312 2.49 -9.07 -27.03
CA PRO A 312 3.86 -8.85 -27.45
C PRO A 312 4.02 -8.06 -28.75
N GLU A 313 3.13 -8.27 -29.73
CA GLU A 313 3.22 -7.68 -31.08
C GLU A 313 3.07 -6.14 -31.05
N ASN A 314 2.39 -5.65 -30.03
CA ASN A 314 2.13 -4.24 -29.79
C ASN A 314 3.18 -3.59 -28.87
N CYS A 315 4.10 -4.38 -28.29
CA CYS A 315 5.04 -3.90 -27.29
C CYS A 315 6.26 -3.20 -27.93
N ILE A 316 6.53 -1.97 -27.49
CA ILE A 316 7.71 -1.19 -27.92
C ILE A 316 8.88 -1.25 -26.93
N GLN A 317 8.80 -2.10 -25.91
CA GLN A 317 9.87 -2.34 -24.92
C GLN A 317 10.36 -1.09 -24.18
N CYS A 318 9.45 -0.16 -23.87
CA CYS A 318 9.77 1.13 -23.26
C CYS A 318 9.93 1.11 -21.73
N GLY A 319 9.47 0.05 -21.05
CA GLY A 319 9.51 -0.05 -19.58
C GLY A 319 8.48 0.80 -18.83
N PHE A 320 7.64 1.61 -19.49
CA PHE A 320 6.72 2.54 -18.81
C PHE A 320 5.75 1.85 -17.86
N CYS A 321 5.26 0.67 -18.24
CA CYS A 321 4.36 -0.13 -17.42
C CYS A 321 4.98 -0.54 -16.08
N SER A 322 6.25 -0.97 -16.09
CA SER A 322 7.02 -1.26 -14.88
C SER A 322 7.29 0.03 -14.12
N PHE A 323 7.69 1.10 -14.82
CA PHE A 323 8.03 2.41 -14.24
C PHE A 323 6.92 2.97 -13.35
N VAL A 324 5.67 2.91 -13.83
CA VAL A 324 4.51 3.50 -13.13
C VAL A 324 3.81 2.54 -12.17
N CYS A 325 4.21 1.26 -12.10
CA CYS A 325 3.52 0.29 -11.25
C CYS A 325 3.72 0.64 -9.76
N PRO A 326 2.65 0.91 -9.00
CA PRO A 326 2.77 1.26 -7.59
C PRO A 326 3.11 0.07 -6.68
N HIS A 327 3.08 -1.15 -7.20
CA HIS A 327 3.24 -2.38 -6.42
C HIS A 327 4.34 -3.30 -6.95
N ALA A 328 5.07 -2.90 -8.00
CA ALA A 328 6.07 -3.73 -8.66
C ALA A 328 5.55 -5.12 -9.11
N THR A 329 4.27 -5.23 -9.47
CA THR A 329 3.61 -6.49 -9.89
C THR A 329 3.57 -6.66 -11.41
N ILE A 330 4.16 -5.72 -12.15
CA ILE A 330 4.48 -5.82 -13.56
C ILE A 330 5.92 -5.32 -13.73
N ARG A 331 6.78 -6.13 -14.33
CA ARG A 331 8.22 -5.88 -14.45
C ARG A 331 8.70 -6.24 -15.85
N THR A 332 9.87 -5.74 -16.23
CA THR A 332 10.51 -6.01 -17.52
C THR A 332 11.81 -6.76 -17.30
N PHE A 333 12.02 -7.83 -18.07
CA PHE A 333 13.18 -8.70 -17.93
C PHE A 333 13.92 -8.87 -19.25
N LEU A 334 15.23 -9.03 -19.14
CA LEU A 334 16.08 -9.65 -20.14
C LEU A 334 16.46 -11.03 -19.60
N LEU A 335 16.25 -12.06 -20.39
CA LEU A 335 16.49 -13.45 -20.02
C LEU A 335 17.53 -14.06 -20.95
N ASP A 336 18.43 -14.87 -20.41
CA ASP A 336 19.31 -15.71 -21.23
C ASP A 336 18.63 -17.05 -21.59
N GLU A 337 19.29 -17.85 -22.42
CA GLU A 337 18.72 -19.11 -22.92
C GLU A 337 18.52 -20.14 -21.80
N GLU A 338 19.38 -20.17 -20.78
CA GLU A 338 19.24 -21.08 -19.64
C GLU A 338 18.05 -20.68 -18.77
N GLU A 339 17.89 -19.39 -18.48
CA GLU A 339 16.75 -18.88 -17.73
C GLU A 339 15.42 -19.17 -18.44
N VAL A 340 15.37 -19.07 -19.77
CA VAL A 340 14.18 -19.43 -20.56
C VAL A 340 13.92 -20.93 -20.50
N LYS A 341 14.96 -21.76 -20.62
CA LYS A 341 14.85 -23.23 -20.60
C LYS A 341 14.43 -23.77 -19.22
N ASN A 342 14.88 -23.15 -18.14
CA ASN A 342 14.62 -23.58 -16.76
C ASN A 342 13.27 -23.08 -16.22
N ALA A 343 12.52 -22.30 -17.00
CA ALA A 343 11.20 -21.82 -16.59
C ALA A 343 10.22 -22.98 -16.37
N PRO A 344 9.24 -22.81 -15.46
CA PRO A 344 8.29 -23.87 -15.12
C PRO A 344 7.29 -24.20 -16.24
N MET A 345 7.26 -23.40 -17.30
CA MET A 345 6.38 -23.54 -18.45
C MET A 345 6.98 -22.84 -19.66
N GLU A 346 6.52 -23.19 -20.87
CA GLU A 346 6.83 -22.43 -22.08
C GLU A 346 6.12 -21.07 -22.06
N PHE A 347 6.75 -20.04 -22.62
CA PHE A 347 6.21 -18.69 -22.64
C PHE A 347 6.77 -17.86 -23.79
N GLU A 348 5.99 -16.86 -24.21
CA GLU A 348 6.37 -15.96 -25.29
C GLU A 348 7.39 -14.91 -24.83
N THR A 349 8.34 -14.60 -25.72
CA THR A 349 9.35 -13.56 -25.55
C THR A 349 9.52 -12.77 -26.83
N LEU A 350 10.15 -11.60 -26.74
CA LEU A 350 10.57 -10.79 -27.87
C LEU A 350 12.09 -10.75 -27.98
N THR A 351 12.62 -10.49 -29.17
CA THR A 351 14.01 -10.05 -29.31
C THR A 351 14.15 -8.65 -28.68
N PRO A 352 15.05 -8.44 -27.71
CA PRO A 352 15.23 -7.14 -27.08
C PRO A 352 15.77 -6.10 -28.06
N THR A 353 15.32 -4.85 -27.91
CA THR A 353 15.86 -3.69 -28.64
C THR A 353 17.00 -3.04 -27.86
N GLY A 354 18.18 -2.91 -28.46
CA GLY A 354 19.35 -2.28 -27.84
C GLY A 354 20.64 -2.82 -28.43
N LYS A 355 21.78 -2.18 -28.13
CA LYS A 355 23.09 -2.69 -28.56
C LYS A 355 23.53 -3.81 -27.63
N GLY A 356 24.03 -4.91 -28.20
CA GLY A 356 24.67 -5.99 -27.44
C GLY A 356 23.71 -6.88 -26.63
N VAL A 357 22.41 -6.83 -26.93
CA VAL A 357 21.38 -7.64 -26.23
C VAL A 357 20.70 -8.66 -27.14
N ASP A 358 21.08 -8.77 -28.42
CA ASP A 358 20.40 -9.60 -29.43
C ASP A 358 20.38 -11.10 -29.07
N HIS A 359 21.30 -11.55 -28.21
CA HIS A 359 21.38 -12.91 -27.68
C HIS A 359 20.38 -13.19 -26.55
N LEU A 360 19.81 -12.16 -25.93
CA LEU A 360 18.86 -12.28 -24.82
C LEU A 360 17.41 -12.34 -25.32
N ARG A 361 16.47 -12.50 -24.39
CA ARG A 361 15.02 -12.50 -24.62
C ARG A 361 14.35 -11.46 -23.72
N TYR A 362 13.43 -10.68 -24.27
CA TYR A 362 12.68 -9.66 -23.54
C TYR A 362 11.27 -10.14 -23.20
N ARG A 363 10.84 -9.91 -21.95
CA ARG A 363 9.45 -10.13 -21.53
C ARG A 363 8.96 -9.04 -20.58
N VAL A 364 7.71 -8.63 -20.76
CA VAL A 364 6.95 -7.94 -19.70
C VAL A 364 6.22 -9.01 -18.91
N MET A 365 6.51 -9.15 -17.63
CA MET A 365 5.94 -10.20 -16.77
C MET A 365 5.07 -9.60 -15.68
N VAL A 366 3.85 -10.11 -15.55
CA VAL A 366 2.85 -9.70 -14.55
C VAL A 366 2.74 -10.81 -13.50
N SER A 367 2.69 -10.45 -12.21
CA SER A 367 2.30 -11.36 -11.13
C SER A 367 0.80 -11.19 -10.87
N PRO A 368 -0.07 -12.02 -11.48
CA PRO A 368 -1.52 -11.81 -11.45
C PRO A 368 -2.11 -11.96 -10.03
N ASP A 369 -1.52 -12.83 -9.23
CA ASP A 369 -1.85 -13.14 -7.84
C ASP A 369 -1.39 -12.08 -6.82
N ASN A 370 -0.48 -11.18 -7.21
CA ASN A 370 -0.08 -10.03 -6.39
C ASN A 370 -0.61 -8.69 -6.94
N CYS A 371 -1.00 -8.63 -8.21
CA CYS A 371 -1.55 -7.42 -8.82
C CYS A 371 -2.78 -6.92 -8.07
N VAL A 372 -2.92 -5.60 -7.97
CA VAL A 372 -4.06 -4.93 -7.32
C VAL A 372 -5.05 -4.30 -8.32
N GLY A 373 -4.86 -4.54 -9.62
CA GLY A 373 -5.84 -4.20 -10.65
C GLY A 373 -6.06 -2.71 -10.90
N CYS A 374 -5.06 -1.84 -10.65
CA CYS A 374 -5.21 -0.39 -10.78
C CYS A 374 -5.21 0.15 -12.23
N ALA A 375 -4.93 -0.70 -13.22
CA ALA A 375 -4.89 -0.39 -14.66
C ALA A 375 -3.89 0.69 -15.13
N LEU A 376 -3.08 1.28 -14.25
CA LEU A 376 -2.12 2.33 -14.61
C LEU A 376 -1.17 1.95 -15.73
N CYS A 377 -0.64 0.73 -15.66
CA CYS A 377 0.27 0.19 -16.67
C CYS A 377 -0.41 0.07 -18.05
N SER A 378 -1.71 -0.20 -18.11
CA SER A 378 -2.50 -0.22 -19.35
C SER A 378 -2.83 1.20 -19.82
N VAL A 379 -3.15 2.13 -18.93
CA VAL A 379 -3.40 3.55 -19.27
C VAL A 379 -2.15 4.18 -19.87
N GLU A 380 -0.99 3.98 -19.23
CA GLU A 380 0.30 4.55 -19.64
C GLU A 380 0.99 3.78 -20.77
N CYS A 381 0.39 2.71 -21.30
CA CYS A 381 0.96 1.95 -22.41
C CYS A 381 0.77 2.72 -23.73
N PRO A 382 1.86 3.24 -24.35
CA PRO A 382 1.73 3.95 -25.64
C PRO A 382 1.40 3.00 -26.79
N GLY A 383 1.88 1.76 -26.72
CA GLY A 383 1.67 0.76 -27.76
C GLY A 383 2.35 1.08 -29.10
N LYS A 384 2.38 0.10 -30.00
CA LYS A 384 2.89 0.27 -31.36
C LYS A 384 1.80 0.90 -32.24
N GLY A 385 2.04 2.09 -32.79
CA GLY A 385 1.05 2.81 -33.60
C GLY A 385 -0.26 3.11 -32.85
N GLY A 386 -0.21 3.27 -31.53
CA GLY A 386 -1.37 3.51 -30.67
C GLY A 386 -2.13 2.24 -30.23
N LYS A 387 -1.78 1.05 -30.76
CA LYS A 387 -2.37 -0.22 -30.30
C LYS A 387 -1.72 -0.65 -29.00
N LYS A 388 -2.48 -0.68 -27.90
CA LYS A 388 -1.95 -1.00 -26.56
C LYS A 388 -1.36 -2.40 -26.51
N ALA A 389 -0.21 -2.52 -25.83
CA ALA A 389 0.44 -3.79 -25.49
C ALA A 389 -0.04 -4.37 -24.17
N LEU A 390 -0.90 -3.66 -23.44
CA LEU A 390 -1.45 -4.06 -22.16
C LEU A 390 -2.93 -3.75 -22.14
N VAL A 391 -3.76 -4.78 -21.96
CA VAL A 391 -5.22 -4.68 -21.88
C VAL A 391 -5.66 -5.36 -20.59
N MET A 392 -6.54 -4.73 -19.82
CA MET A 392 -7.07 -5.34 -18.61
C MET A 392 -8.01 -6.49 -18.99
N THR A 393 -7.80 -7.67 -18.40
CA THR A 393 -8.67 -8.84 -18.54
C THR A 393 -9.00 -9.43 -17.17
N ASP A 394 -9.94 -10.36 -17.10
CA ASP A 394 -10.27 -11.08 -15.88
C ASP A 394 -9.03 -11.78 -15.29
N VAL A 395 -8.84 -11.67 -13.97
CA VAL A 395 -7.71 -12.31 -13.29
C VAL A 395 -7.69 -13.83 -13.49
N ALA A 396 -8.86 -14.48 -13.55
CA ALA A 396 -8.98 -15.93 -13.72
C ALA A 396 -8.32 -16.42 -15.01
N GLU A 397 -8.38 -15.62 -16.08
CA GLU A 397 -7.73 -15.94 -17.36
C GLU A 397 -6.21 -15.87 -17.28
N GLN A 398 -5.64 -15.18 -16.29
CA GLN A 398 -4.20 -14.90 -16.21
C GLN A 398 -3.52 -15.60 -15.03
N LEU A 399 -4.27 -16.13 -14.06
CA LEU A 399 -3.70 -16.81 -12.87
C LEU A 399 -2.75 -17.96 -13.20
N HIS A 400 -2.93 -18.62 -14.35
CA HIS A 400 -2.03 -19.67 -14.82
C HIS A 400 -0.58 -19.18 -15.05
N GLU A 401 -0.35 -17.87 -15.24
CA GLU A 401 0.98 -17.27 -15.35
C GLU A 401 1.69 -17.07 -14.00
N ALA A 402 1.01 -17.25 -12.86
CA ALA A 402 1.59 -17.00 -11.53
C ALA A 402 2.90 -17.77 -11.25
N PRO A 403 3.02 -19.09 -11.56
CA PRO A 403 4.29 -19.82 -11.37
C PRO A 403 5.44 -19.25 -12.21
N LEU A 404 5.15 -18.78 -13.42
CA LEU A 404 6.14 -18.13 -14.28
C LEU A 404 6.58 -16.78 -13.69
N ALA A 405 5.64 -16.00 -13.14
CA ALA A 405 5.97 -14.75 -12.47
C ALA A 405 6.92 -14.97 -11.28
N ASP A 406 6.65 -15.99 -10.46
CA ASP A 406 7.48 -16.34 -9.30
C ASP A 406 8.90 -16.69 -9.72
N TYR A 407 9.03 -17.59 -10.69
CA TYR A 407 10.32 -17.99 -11.24
C TYR A 407 11.08 -16.79 -11.81
N ILE A 408 10.46 -16.01 -12.70
CA ILE A 408 11.15 -14.86 -13.32
C ILE A 408 11.53 -13.82 -12.25
N TYR A 409 10.67 -13.53 -11.27
CA TYR A 409 10.94 -12.48 -10.29
C TYR A 409 11.98 -12.88 -9.25
N LYS A 410 12.05 -14.16 -8.88
CA LYS A 410 12.85 -14.64 -7.73
C LYS A 410 14.06 -15.49 -8.12
N GLU A 411 13.98 -16.20 -9.24
CA GLU A 411 15.04 -17.13 -9.65
C GLU A 411 15.98 -16.59 -10.72
N THR A 412 15.52 -15.67 -11.57
CA THR A 412 16.34 -15.08 -12.64
C THR A 412 17.17 -13.87 -12.18
N ARG A 413 18.21 -13.52 -12.95
CA ARG A 413 19.06 -12.36 -12.65
C ARG A 413 18.51 -11.08 -13.29
N TYR A 414 18.51 -10.00 -12.51
CA TYR A 414 18.31 -8.65 -13.04
C TYR A 414 19.54 -8.19 -13.82
N LYS A 415 19.40 -8.01 -15.13
CA LYS A 415 20.48 -7.70 -16.08
C LYS A 415 20.56 -6.20 -16.41
N SER A 416 20.79 -5.37 -15.39
CA SER A 416 20.83 -3.91 -15.53
C SER A 416 22.06 -3.38 -16.27
N GLU A 417 23.14 -4.16 -16.36
CA GLU A 417 24.42 -3.74 -16.98
C GLU A 417 24.33 -3.42 -18.48
N TYR A 418 23.27 -3.87 -19.16
CA TYR A 418 23.08 -3.63 -20.59
C TYR A 418 22.49 -2.26 -20.93
N PHE A 419 21.96 -1.53 -19.94
CA PHE A 419 21.30 -0.24 -20.16
C PHE A 419 21.67 0.77 -19.07
N PRO A 420 21.83 2.05 -19.41
CA PRO A 420 22.22 3.06 -18.43
C PRO A 420 21.07 3.33 -17.44
N THR A 421 21.41 3.34 -16.15
CA THR A 421 20.46 3.48 -15.03
C THR A 421 20.01 4.93 -14.79
N ASP A 422 20.30 5.84 -15.71
CA ASP A 422 19.71 7.19 -15.79
C ASP A 422 18.56 7.28 -16.83
N SER A 423 18.28 6.18 -17.54
CA SER A 423 17.21 6.09 -18.51
C SER A 423 15.97 5.40 -17.94
N ILE A 424 14.79 5.73 -18.48
CA ILE A 424 13.54 5.08 -18.07
C ILE A 424 13.63 3.56 -18.28
N LYS A 425 14.09 3.12 -19.46
CA LYS A 425 14.22 1.69 -19.77
C LYS A 425 15.25 1.00 -18.86
N GLY A 426 16.44 1.59 -18.72
CA GLY A 426 17.53 0.99 -17.95
C GLY A 426 17.22 0.87 -16.46
N THR A 427 16.56 1.87 -15.87
CA THR A 427 16.10 1.75 -14.48
C THR A 427 15.19 0.54 -14.31
N GLN A 428 14.34 0.17 -15.27
CA GLN A 428 13.40 -0.94 -15.12
C GLN A 428 14.01 -2.35 -15.24
N PHE A 429 15.31 -2.45 -15.53
CA PHE A 429 16.06 -3.70 -15.41
C PHE A 429 16.80 -3.85 -14.08
N LEU A 430 16.73 -2.86 -13.19
CA LEU A 430 17.18 -3.00 -11.80
C LEU A 430 16.15 -3.79 -10.98
N MET A 431 16.63 -4.52 -9.98
CA MET A 431 15.76 -5.20 -9.02
C MET A 431 15.02 -4.17 -8.15
N PRO A 432 13.69 -4.25 -8.01
CA PRO A 432 12.98 -3.42 -7.05
C PRO A 432 13.19 -3.94 -5.63
N TYR A 433 13.61 -3.07 -4.71
CA TYR A 433 13.73 -3.38 -3.28
C TYR A 433 12.45 -3.08 -2.48
N PHE A 434 11.38 -2.72 -3.18
CA PHE A 434 10.06 -2.43 -2.63
C PHE A 434 8.98 -3.02 -3.55
N GLU A 435 8.21 -3.97 -3.05
CA GLU A 435 7.23 -4.73 -3.84
C GLU A 435 5.95 -5.06 -3.04
N VAL A 436 4.81 -5.13 -3.74
CA VAL A 436 3.51 -5.65 -3.25
C VAL A 436 3.00 -4.99 -1.95
N SER A 437 3.34 -3.70 -1.72
CA SER A 437 2.92 -2.98 -0.51
C SER A 437 1.40 -2.97 -0.25
N GLY A 438 1.02 -2.69 0.99
CA GLY A 438 -0.39 -2.53 1.41
C GLY A 438 -1.09 -1.26 0.90
N ALA A 439 -0.47 -0.49 -0.01
CA ALA A 439 -0.98 0.79 -0.50
C ALA A 439 -2.22 0.63 -1.40
N CYS A 440 -2.97 1.73 -1.57
CA CYS A 440 -4.16 1.79 -2.42
C CYS A 440 -3.87 1.35 -3.88
N ALA A 441 -4.85 0.78 -4.57
CA ALA A 441 -4.75 0.53 -6.01
C ALA A 441 -4.56 1.86 -6.76
N GLY A 442 -3.39 2.01 -7.38
CA GLY A 442 -3.03 3.24 -8.10
C GLY A 442 -2.47 4.36 -7.22
N CYS A 443 -1.95 4.04 -6.03
CA CYS A 443 -1.30 5.01 -5.13
C CYS A 443 -0.26 5.87 -5.86
N GLY A 444 -0.31 7.18 -5.67
CA GLY A 444 0.64 8.12 -6.26
C GLY A 444 1.98 8.24 -5.52
N GLU A 445 2.10 7.69 -4.31
CA GLU A 445 3.32 7.74 -3.49
C GLU A 445 4.33 6.65 -3.88
N THR A 446 3.86 5.41 -3.97
CA THR A 446 4.73 4.23 -4.08
C THR A 446 5.54 4.11 -5.37
N PRO A 447 5.16 4.68 -6.54
CA PRO A 447 6.05 4.69 -7.70
C PRO A 447 7.38 5.40 -7.42
N TYR A 448 7.36 6.51 -6.68
CA TYR A 448 8.59 7.23 -6.28
C TYR A 448 9.40 6.42 -5.28
N TYR A 449 8.73 5.89 -4.26
CA TYR A 449 9.36 5.06 -3.21
C TYR A 449 10.07 3.84 -3.82
N ARG A 450 9.37 3.14 -4.72
CA ARG A 450 9.92 2.01 -5.47
C ARG A 450 11.12 2.44 -6.32
N LEU A 451 11.02 3.55 -7.05
CA LEU A 451 12.11 4.01 -7.90
C LEU A 451 13.38 4.32 -7.09
N VAL A 452 13.24 5.01 -5.95
CA VAL A 452 14.39 5.33 -5.07
C VAL A 452 15.01 4.06 -4.50
N THR A 453 14.20 3.17 -3.94
CA THR A 453 14.71 1.89 -3.39
C THR A 453 15.28 0.99 -4.49
N GLN A 454 14.79 1.05 -5.72
CA GLN A 454 15.35 0.32 -6.86
C GLN A 454 16.71 0.88 -7.33
N LEU A 455 16.97 2.17 -7.12
CA LEU A 455 18.25 2.80 -7.42
C LEU A 455 19.30 2.56 -6.32
N TYR A 456 18.88 2.56 -5.04
CA TYR A 456 19.80 2.65 -3.89
C TYR A 456 19.60 1.59 -2.82
N GLY A 457 18.62 0.70 -2.95
CA GLY A 457 18.14 -0.17 -1.88
C GLY A 457 19.14 -1.19 -1.35
N SER A 458 20.23 -1.48 -2.07
CA SER A 458 21.27 -2.40 -1.60
C SER A 458 22.03 -1.94 -0.34
N ASP A 459 22.02 -0.63 -0.08
CA ASP A 459 22.83 0.04 0.95
C ASP A 459 22.04 1.21 1.59
N MET A 460 20.71 1.14 1.50
CA MET A 460 19.80 2.20 1.94
C MET A 460 19.35 1.99 3.38
N MET A 461 19.37 3.07 4.15
CA MET A 461 18.69 3.18 5.43
C MET A 461 17.54 4.17 5.31
N ILE A 462 16.36 3.81 5.79
CA ILE A 462 15.17 4.65 5.75
C ILE A 462 14.69 4.97 7.16
N SER A 463 14.65 6.26 7.46
CA SER A 463 13.81 6.84 8.49
C SER A 463 12.48 7.25 7.85
N ASN A 464 11.38 6.63 8.28
CA ASN A 464 10.07 6.90 7.71
C ASN A 464 9.15 7.57 8.73
N ALA A 465 8.54 8.70 8.38
CA ALA A 465 7.55 9.37 9.23
C ALA A 465 6.28 8.54 9.31
N THR A 466 5.56 8.63 10.43
CA THR A 466 4.24 8.03 10.54
C THR A 466 3.27 8.69 9.54
N GLY A 467 2.54 7.88 8.77
CA GLY A 467 1.66 8.36 7.70
C GLY A 467 1.27 7.23 6.74
N CYS A 468 0.76 7.55 5.55
CA CYS A 468 0.46 6.53 4.55
C CYS A 468 1.68 5.63 4.29
N SER A 469 2.85 6.25 4.15
CA SER A 469 4.10 5.55 3.92
C SER A 469 4.50 4.58 5.01
N SER A 470 4.34 4.91 6.30
CA SER A 470 4.60 3.91 7.34
C SER A 470 3.57 2.78 7.34
N ILE A 471 2.30 3.08 7.06
CA ILE A 471 1.24 2.06 7.05
C ILE A 471 1.45 1.03 5.95
N TYR A 472 1.75 1.43 4.72
CA TYR A 472 1.96 0.45 3.65
C TYR A 472 3.35 -0.19 3.66
N CYS A 473 4.32 0.35 4.41
CA CYS A 473 5.68 -0.20 4.56
C CYS A 473 5.83 -1.16 5.75
N GLY A 474 5.12 -0.93 6.85
CA GLY A 474 5.42 -1.59 8.12
C GLY A 474 4.19 -1.89 8.96
N SER A 475 3.11 -2.38 8.35
CA SER A 475 1.96 -2.90 9.10
C SER A 475 2.10 -4.40 9.30
N THR A 476 2.44 -4.80 10.53
CA THR A 476 2.63 -6.20 10.93
C THR A 476 1.47 -7.08 10.43
N PRO A 477 1.78 -8.24 9.81
CA PRO A 477 3.10 -8.85 9.67
C PRO A 477 3.81 -8.55 8.33
N SER A 478 3.23 -7.67 7.50
CA SER A 478 3.64 -7.50 6.11
C SER A 478 4.63 -6.35 5.93
N THR A 479 5.73 -6.64 5.24
CA THR A 479 6.70 -5.66 4.77
C THR A 479 6.93 -5.84 3.26
N PRO A 480 6.96 -4.73 2.48
CA PRO A 480 7.24 -4.74 1.06
C PRO A 480 8.73 -4.76 0.73
N PHE A 481 9.61 -4.69 1.73
CA PHE A 481 11.05 -4.60 1.50
C PHE A 481 11.66 -5.95 1.14
N VAL A 482 12.56 -5.91 0.16
CA VAL A 482 13.24 -7.10 -0.37
C VAL A 482 14.67 -7.17 0.15
N THR A 483 15.11 -8.38 0.49
CA THR A 483 16.54 -8.70 0.69
C THR A 483 17.00 -9.55 -0.49
N ASP A 484 18.04 -9.10 -1.17
CA ASP A 484 18.58 -9.76 -2.37
C ASP A 484 19.36 -11.05 -2.04
N LYS A 485 19.79 -11.78 -3.09
CA LYS A 485 20.56 -13.03 -2.94
C LYS A 485 21.94 -12.82 -2.28
N SER A 486 22.42 -11.58 -2.16
CA SER A 486 23.66 -11.22 -1.45
C SER A 486 23.43 -10.87 0.02
N GLY A 487 22.19 -10.94 0.51
CA GLY A 487 21.81 -10.58 1.88
C GLY A 487 21.69 -9.07 2.11
N LYS A 488 21.67 -8.27 1.03
CA LYS A 488 21.57 -6.81 1.08
C LYS A 488 20.14 -6.35 0.83
N GLY A 489 19.77 -5.21 1.38
CA GLY A 489 18.44 -4.64 1.23
C GLY A 489 18.24 -3.39 2.07
N VAL A 490 17.01 -2.91 2.08
CA VAL A 490 16.63 -1.69 2.80
C VAL A 490 16.52 -1.99 4.29
N ALA A 491 17.26 -1.24 5.11
CA ALA A 491 17.01 -1.14 6.54
C ALA A 491 15.97 -0.04 6.77
N TRP A 492 14.78 -0.39 7.23
CA TRP A 492 13.66 0.54 7.39
C TRP A 492 13.24 0.65 8.85
N ALA A 493 12.98 1.87 9.31
CA ALA A 493 12.40 2.11 10.62
C ALA A 493 11.41 3.29 10.59
N ASN A 494 10.37 3.20 11.43
CA ASN A 494 9.49 4.31 11.77
C ASN A 494 9.63 4.59 13.27
N SER A 495 10.10 5.78 13.62
CA SER A 495 10.07 6.28 15.00
C SER A 495 8.68 6.83 15.30
N LEU A 496 8.47 8.14 15.14
CA LEU A 496 7.19 8.80 15.37
C LEU A 496 6.75 9.62 14.15
N PHE A 497 5.70 10.41 14.33
CA PHE A 497 5.19 11.29 13.27
C PHE A 497 6.00 12.57 13.20
N GLU A 498 6.41 13.10 14.34
CA GLU A 498 7.01 14.41 14.54
C GLU A 498 8.54 14.43 14.38
N ASP A 499 9.23 13.32 14.64
CA ASP A 499 10.70 13.27 14.85
C ASP A 499 11.48 12.67 13.68
N ASN A 500 10.82 12.41 12.55
CA ASN A 500 11.41 11.61 11.48
C ASN A 500 12.67 12.23 10.85
N ALA A 501 12.77 13.56 10.81
CA ALA A 501 13.97 14.20 10.28
C ALA A 501 15.16 13.94 11.21
N GLU A 502 14.95 14.17 12.50
CA GLU A 502 15.91 14.00 13.59
C GLU A 502 16.31 12.54 13.75
N PHE A 503 15.37 11.62 13.57
CA PHE A 503 15.63 10.18 13.62
C PHE A 503 16.58 9.75 12.51
N GLY A 504 16.31 10.15 11.25
CA GLY A 504 17.20 9.87 10.13
C GLY A 504 18.54 10.62 10.24
N PHE A 505 18.54 11.82 10.80
CA PHE A 505 19.78 12.54 11.12
C PHE A 505 20.63 11.77 12.14
N GLY A 506 20.01 11.22 13.18
CA GLY A 506 20.66 10.33 14.15
C GLY A 506 21.25 9.07 13.49
N MET A 507 20.53 8.47 12.53
CA MET A 507 21.09 7.36 11.73
C MET A 507 22.35 7.80 10.99
N LYS A 508 22.34 8.98 10.34
CA LYS A 508 23.51 9.49 9.60
C LYS A 508 24.68 9.79 10.54
N VAL A 509 24.44 10.41 11.69
CA VAL A 509 25.49 10.66 12.70
C VAL A 509 26.13 9.34 13.15
N ALA A 510 25.33 8.31 13.40
CA ALA A 510 25.86 6.99 13.76
C ALA A 510 26.70 6.37 12.64
N GLN A 511 26.29 6.53 11.37
CA GLN A 511 27.07 6.06 10.22
C GLN A 511 28.40 6.79 10.08
N GLU A 512 28.43 8.13 10.22
CA GLU A 512 29.68 8.91 10.18
C GLU A 512 30.64 8.50 11.29
N PHE A 513 30.12 8.26 12.51
CA PHE A 513 30.93 7.80 13.63
C PHE A 513 31.56 6.42 13.35
N LYS A 514 30.76 5.47 12.85
CA LYS A 514 31.23 4.13 12.49
C LYS A 514 32.26 4.16 11.36
N ALA A 515 32.01 4.92 10.31
CA ALA A 515 32.92 5.07 9.18
C ALA A 515 34.28 5.64 9.63
N LYS A 516 34.27 6.67 10.48
CA LYS A 516 35.49 7.23 11.08
C LYS A 516 36.26 6.18 11.88
N GLN A 517 35.57 5.42 12.75
CA GLN A 517 36.23 4.36 13.53
C GLN A 517 36.85 3.27 12.64
N LEU A 518 36.17 2.90 11.55
CA LEU A 518 36.69 1.94 10.58
C LEU A 518 37.95 2.46 9.89
N VAL A 519 37.93 3.70 9.41
CA VAL A 519 39.10 4.36 8.79
C VAL A 519 40.28 4.38 9.76
N GLU A 520 40.08 4.80 11.01
CA GLU A 520 41.14 4.81 12.03
C GLU A 520 41.73 3.41 12.28
N LEU A 521 40.89 2.36 12.27
CA LEU A 521 41.34 0.97 12.44
C LEU A 521 42.14 0.49 11.22
N PHE A 522 41.70 0.83 10.00
CA PHE A 522 42.41 0.50 8.77
C PHE A 522 43.76 1.22 8.68
N GLU A 523 43.81 2.51 8.99
CA GLU A 523 45.05 3.31 9.03
C GLU A 523 46.05 2.75 10.05
N LYS A 524 45.59 2.42 11.26
CA LYS A 524 46.44 1.81 12.30
C LYS A 524 47.00 0.45 11.88
N GLY A 525 46.21 -0.31 11.10
CA GLY A 525 46.59 -1.64 10.62
C GLY A 525 47.43 -1.64 9.36
N LEU A 526 47.47 -0.55 8.61
CA LEU A 526 48.00 -0.49 7.25
C LEU A 526 49.42 -1.06 7.12
N GLU A 527 50.30 -0.72 8.05
CA GLU A 527 51.68 -1.19 8.05
C GLU A 527 51.86 -2.63 8.56
N SER A 528 50.86 -3.17 9.26
CA SER A 528 50.84 -4.57 9.71
C SER A 528 50.26 -5.55 8.67
N PHE A 529 49.61 -5.04 7.62
CA PHE A 529 49.11 -5.83 6.51
C PHE A 529 50.16 -5.94 5.41
N GLU A 530 50.17 -7.07 4.70
CA GLU A 530 51.11 -7.34 3.61
C GLU A 530 50.38 -7.78 2.34
N GLY A 531 51.07 -7.68 1.20
CA GLY A 531 50.58 -8.11 -0.11
C GLY A 531 49.23 -7.49 -0.49
N GLU A 532 48.36 -8.32 -1.05
CA GLU A 532 47.06 -7.93 -1.61
C GLU A 532 46.12 -7.31 -0.57
N LEU A 533 46.23 -7.70 0.70
CA LEU A 533 45.44 -7.10 1.78
C LEU A 533 45.84 -5.64 2.00
N LYS A 534 47.14 -5.33 2.02
CA LYS A 534 47.63 -3.95 2.16
C LYS A 534 47.14 -3.07 1.01
N GLU A 535 47.19 -3.57 -0.22
CA GLU A 535 46.71 -2.86 -1.41
C GLU A 535 45.20 -2.62 -1.37
N THR A 536 44.43 -3.63 -0.96
CA THR A 536 42.97 -3.53 -0.84
C THR A 536 42.58 -2.52 0.25
N VAL A 537 43.29 -2.48 1.38
CA VAL A 537 43.07 -1.47 2.45
C VAL A 537 43.40 -0.07 1.95
N LYS A 538 44.48 0.12 1.18
CA LYS A 538 44.79 1.43 0.57
C LYS A 538 43.69 1.88 -0.37
N ALA A 539 43.24 1.00 -1.27
CA ALA A 539 42.14 1.30 -2.19
C ALA A 539 40.86 1.68 -1.43
N TYR A 540 40.56 1.00 -0.33
CA TYR A 540 39.42 1.33 0.53
C TYR A 540 39.53 2.73 1.14
N LEU A 541 40.70 3.08 1.70
CA LEU A 541 40.95 4.41 2.27
C LEU A 541 40.89 5.51 1.19
N ASP A 542 41.37 5.23 -0.03
CA ASP A 542 41.33 6.15 -1.16
C ASP A 542 39.91 6.39 -1.71
N ALA A 543 38.99 5.44 -1.51
CA ALA A 543 37.58 5.56 -1.92
C ALA A 543 36.83 6.67 -1.15
N LYS A 544 37.26 7.02 0.07
CA LYS A 544 36.74 8.15 0.86
C LYS A 544 35.20 8.22 0.95
N GLY A 545 34.54 7.09 1.18
CA GLY A 545 33.08 7.05 1.27
C GLY A 545 32.35 6.95 -0.07
N ASP A 546 33.06 6.79 -1.20
CA ASP A 546 32.44 6.50 -2.48
C ASP A 546 31.83 5.08 -2.46
N ARG A 547 30.51 5.03 -2.33
CA ARG A 547 29.77 3.78 -2.18
C ARG A 547 29.92 2.84 -3.37
N ASN A 548 30.13 3.34 -4.58
CA ASN A 548 30.31 2.48 -5.75
C ASN A 548 31.67 1.76 -5.67
N GLN A 549 32.72 2.50 -5.35
CA GLN A 549 34.06 1.92 -5.14
C GLN A 549 34.08 0.97 -3.93
N GLU A 550 33.49 1.37 -2.81
CA GLU A 550 33.40 0.52 -1.61
C GLU A 550 32.65 -0.78 -1.87
N LYS A 551 31.58 -0.77 -2.68
CA LYS A 551 30.85 -1.99 -3.06
C LYS A 551 31.70 -2.97 -3.86
N GLU A 552 32.60 -2.48 -4.71
CA GLU A 552 33.53 -3.30 -5.47
C GLU A 552 34.65 -3.86 -4.58
N ILE A 553 35.13 -3.06 -3.62
CA ILE A 553 36.26 -3.42 -2.74
C ILE A 553 35.83 -4.35 -1.59
N ALA A 554 34.66 -4.11 -0.98
CA ALA A 554 34.25 -4.77 0.26
C ALA A 554 34.25 -6.31 0.22
N PRO A 555 33.76 -7.00 -0.83
CA PRO A 555 33.80 -8.47 -0.88
C PRO A 555 35.23 -9.02 -0.80
N LYS A 556 36.15 -8.40 -1.54
CA LYS A 556 37.57 -8.75 -1.54
C LYS A 556 38.22 -8.44 -0.19
N MET A 557 37.87 -7.31 0.43
CA MET A 557 38.32 -6.94 1.77
C MET A 557 37.95 -8.01 2.80
N VAL A 558 36.68 -8.43 2.81
CA VAL A 558 36.16 -9.46 3.73
C VAL A 558 36.92 -10.78 3.55
N GLU A 559 37.13 -11.22 2.30
CA GLU A 559 37.86 -12.45 2.00
C GLU A 559 39.30 -12.40 2.53
N LEU A 560 40.03 -11.30 2.26
CA LEU A 560 41.44 -11.16 2.64
C LEU A 560 41.62 -10.99 4.15
N LEU A 561 40.74 -10.25 4.82
CA LEU A 561 40.74 -10.14 6.28
C LEU A 561 40.46 -11.50 6.94
N GLY A 562 39.56 -12.30 6.38
CA GLY A 562 39.25 -13.65 6.87
C GLY A 562 40.40 -14.64 6.76
N LYS A 563 41.35 -14.41 5.85
CA LYS A 563 42.58 -15.21 5.69
C LYS A 563 43.73 -14.74 6.59
N SER A 564 43.60 -13.58 7.23
CA SER A 564 44.65 -13.00 8.07
C SER A 564 44.54 -13.48 9.51
N ASP A 565 45.66 -13.92 10.08
CA ASP A 565 45.73 -14.29 11.51
C ASP A 565 45.85 -13.08 12.46
N SER A 566 45.97 -11.86 11.91
CA SER A 566 46.10 -10.64 12.69
C SER A 566 44.87 -10.42 13.59
N PRO A 567 45.05 -10.16 14.91
CA PRO A 567 43.93 -9.80 15.79
C PRO A 567 43.16 -8.57 15.31
N LEU A 568 43.85 -7.64 14.65
CA LEU A 568 43.23 -6.45 14.07
C LEU A 568 42.37 -6.81 12.85
N ALA A 569 42.80 -7.78 12.03
CA ALA A 569 41.99 -8.25 10.90
C ALA A 569 40.67 -8.87 11.37
N LYS A 570 40.70 -9.69 12.43
CA LYS A 570 39.49 -10.25 13.06
C LYS A 570 38.56 -9.15 13.57
N LYS A 571 39.09 -8.15 14.27
CA LYS A 571 38.32 -6.99 14.74
C LYS A 571 37.71 -6.17 13.60
N LEU A 572 38.42 -5.98 12.49
CA LEU A 572 37.87 -5.32 11.30
C LEU A 572 36.74 -6.15 10.68
N LEU A 573 36.92 -7.47 10.60
CA LEU A 573 35.91 -8.40 10.06
C LEU A 573 34.60 -8.40 10.86
N ASP A 574 34.65 -8.20 12.19
CA ASP A 574 33.44 -8.03 13.02
C ASP A 574 32.56 -6.85 12.56
N ASN A 575 33.15 -5.88 11.83
CA ASN A 575 32.48 -4.68 11.32
C ASN A 575 32.22 -4.74 9.81
N GLN A 576 32.34 -5.91 9.17
CA GLN A 576 32.20 -6.08 7.71
C GLN A 576 30.91 -5.51 7.10
N ARG A 577 29.82 -5.46 7.88
CA ARG A 577 28.53 -4.90 7.45
C ARG A 577 28.59 -3.39 7.18
N ASP A 578 29.54 -2.71 7.82
CA ASP A 578 29.72 -1.27 7.78
C ASP A 578 30.84 -0.85 6.79
N PHE A 579 31.48 -1.79 6.06
CA PHE A 579 32.51 -1.45 5.07
C PHE A 579 31.97 -0.63 3.90
N VAL A 580 30.71 -0.80 3.54
CA VAL A 580 30.06 0.06 2.54
C VAL A 580 29.30 1.15 3.30
N SER A 581 29.61 2.41 3.03
CA SER A 581 28.88 3.57 3.53
C SER A 581 27.40 3.46 3.16
N LYS A 582 26.49 4.10 3.91
CA LYS A 582 25.04 3.94 3.71
C LYS A 582 24.39 5.17 3.08
N SER A 583 23.38 4.94 2.25
CA SER A 583 22.49 5.99 1.73
C SER A 583 21.36 6.23 2.73
N VAL A 584 21.38 7.34 3.46
CA VAL A 584 20.35 7.66 4.46
C VAL A 584 19.23 8.46 3.82
N TRP A 585 18.02 7.91 3.88
CA TRP A 585 16.81 8.53 3.36
C TRP A 585 15.78 8.79 4.46
N ILE A 586 15.18 9.97 4.41
CA ILE A 586 14.15 10.44 5.32
C ILE A 586 12.87 10.61 4.51
N ILE A 587 11.91 9.71 4.67
CA ILE A 587 10.73 9.65 3.81
C ILE A 587 9.46 9.92 4.62
N GLY A 588 8.60 10.80 4.12
CA GLY A 588 7.32 11.09 4.79
C GLY A 588 6.35 11.87 3.90
N GLY A 589 5.11 11.96 4.37
CA GLY A 589 4.06 12.72 3.67
C GLY A 589 4.11 14.22 3.95
N ASP A 590 3.25 14.98 3.28
CA ASP A 590 3.16 16.43 3.47
C ASP A 590 2.78 16.86 4.89
N GLY A 591 1.94 16.10 5.58
CA GLY A 591 1.57 16.43 6.96
C GLY A 591 2.74 16.40 7.96
N TRP A 592 3.72 15.52 7.73
CA TRP A 592 4.96 15.54 8.49
C TRP A 592 5.80 16.77 8.11
N ALA A 593 6.17 16.88 6.84
CA ALA A 593 7.17 17.84 6.38
C ALA A 593 6.70 19.31 6.46
N TYR A 594 5.42 19.57 6.24
CA TYR A 594 4.90 20.93 6.21
C TYR A 594 4.40 21.38 7.59
N ASP A 595 3.94 20.46 8.43
CA ASP A 595 3.32 20.74 9.72
C ASP A 595 4.12 20.25 10.92
N ILE A 596 3.86 19.03 11.40
CA ILE A 596 4.28 18.60 12.75
C ILE A 596 5.79 18.40 12.86
N GLY A 597 6.43 17.87 11.82
CA GLY A 597 7.87 17.63 11.78
C GLY A 597 8.65 18.73 11.05
N PHE A 598 8.00 19.85 10.69
CA PHE A 598 8.69 20.91 9.94
C PHE A 598 9.84 21.54 10.73
N GLY A 599 9.70 21.72 12.05
CA GLY A 599 10.77 22.28 12.88
C GLY A 599 12.02 21.40 12.88
N GLY A 600 11.83 20.08 13.02
CA GLY A 600 12.89 19.09 12.90
C GLY A 600 13.51 19.03 11.50
N LEU A 601 12.66 19.03 10.47
CA LEU A 601 13.10 19.06 9.07
C LEU A 601 13.96 20.29 8.78
N ASP A 602 13.49 21.48 9.16
CA ASP A 602 14.21 22.75 8.99
C ASP A 602 15.57 22.71 9.70
N HIS A 603 15.61 22.20 10.93
CA HIS A 603 16.87 22.02 11.67
C HIS A 603 17.83 21.07 10.95
N VAL A 604 17.34 19.93 10.45
CA VAL A 604 18.18 18.94 9.77
C VAL A 604 18.76 19.48 8.46
N ILE A 605 17.96 20.17 7.65
CA ILE A 605 18.46 20.74 6.38
C ILE A 605 19.31 21.99 6.58
N ALA A 606 19.23 22.66 7.73
CA ALA A 606 20.14 23.75 8.08
C ALA A 606 21.57 23.25 8.40
N ASN A 607 21.73 21.95 8.67
CA ASN A 607 23.02 21.30 8.91
C ASN A 607 23.55 20.65 7.62
N SER A 608 24.86 20.40 7.55
CA SER A 608 25.52 19.93 6.32
C SER A 608 25.67 18.40 6.21
N LEU A 609 24.90 17.60 6.95
CA LEU A 609 24.99 16.14 6.81
C LEU A 609 24.33 15.66 5.51
N ASP A 610 24.98 14.70 4.85
CA ASP A 610 24.51 14.03 3.64
C ASP A 610 23.31 13.11 3.97
N VAL A 611 22.11 13.69 3.87
CA VAL A 611 20.83 12.99 4.05
C VAL A 611 19.87 13.36 2.91
N ASN A 612 19.10 12.37 2.46
CA ASN A 612 18.16 12.52 1.36
C ASN A 612 16.73 12.51 1.87
N ILE A 613 16.00 13.60 1.70
CA ILE A 613 14.62 13.76 2.17
C ILE A 613 13.65 13.63 0.99
N LEU A 614 12.76 12.65 1.03
CA LEU A 614 11.68 12.48 0.05
C LEU A 614 10.32 12.77 0.68
N ILE A 615 9.70 13.85 0.21
CA ILE A 615 8.37 14.29 0.64
C ILE A 615 7.34 13.85 -0.39
N LEU A 616 6.46 12.96 0.04
CA LEU A 616 5.36 12.43 -0.75
C LEU A 616 4.16 13.37 -0.57
N ASP A 617 4.09 14.41 -1.41
CA ASP A 617 3.16 15.52 -1.24
C ASP A 617 1.78 15.18 -1.82
N THR A 618 0.89 14.75 -0.93
CA THR A 618 -0.51 14.48 -1.25
C THR A 618 -1.41 15.69 -0.96
N GLU A 619 -0.85 16.78 -0.44
CA GLU A 619 -1.56 18.02 -0.07
C GLU A 619 -2.70 17.84 0.94
N VAL A 620 -2.78 16.71 1.63
CA VAL A 620 -3.74 16.38 2.71
C VAL A 620 -3.16 15.32 3.64
N TYR A 621 -3.71 15.16 4.84
CA TYR A 621 -3.34 14.02 5.69
C TYR A 621 -4.08 12.78 5.19
N SER A 622 -3.50 12.13 4.19
CA SER A 622 -4.13 11.00 3.50
C SER A 622 -4.44 9.83 4.43
N ASN A 623 -3.59 9.56 5.43
CA ASN A 623 -3.77 8.39 6.29
C ASN A 623 -4.98 8.48 7.21
N THR A 624 -5.21 9.65 7.80
CA THR A 624 -6.25 9.89 8.81
C THR A 624 -7.57 10.35 8.19
N GLY A 625 -7.69 10.21 6.87
CA GLY A 625 -8.91 10.42 6.08
C GLY A 625 -9.10 11.85 5.61
N GLY A 626 -8.03 12.49 5.11
CA GLY A 626 -8.13 13.71 4.31
C GLY A 626 -8.30 15.01 5.10
N GLN A 627 -7.52 15.21 6.17
CA GLN A 627 -7.44 16.49 6.88
C GLN A 627 -6.63 17.51 6.08
N SER A 628 -6.97 18.79 6.24
CA SER A 628 -6.17 19.88 5.66
C SER A 628 -4.77 19.92 6.28
N SER A 629 -3.77 20.19 5.44
CA SER A 629 -2.37 20.44 5.82
C SER A 629 -1.94 21.84 5.38
N LYS A 630 -0.76 22.31 5.82
CA LYS A 630 -0.16 23.53 5.21
C LYS A 630 0.25 23.32 3.75
N ALA A 631 0.31 22.07 3.28
CA ALA A 631 0.55 21.74 1.87
C ALA A 631 -0.73 21.80 1.01
N SER A 632 -1.92 21.77 1.61
CA SER A 632 -3.19 21.98 0.90
C SER A 632 -3.21 23.35 0.19
N GLN A 633 -3.58 23.37 -1.08
CA GLN A 633 -3.76 24.62 -1.85
C GLN A 633 -5.00 25.39 -1.38
N ALA A 634 -5.12 26.65 -1.80
CA ALA A 634 -6.37 27.39 -1.65
C ALA A 634 -7.52 26.67 -2.39
N ALA A 635 -8.76 26.89 -1.93
CA ALA A 635 -10.01 26.31 -2.45
C ALA A 635 -10.21 24.80 -2.25
N SER A 636 -9.19 24.03 -1.89
CA SER A 636 -9.37 22.59 -1.68
C SER A 636 -10.21 22.33 -0.44
N ILE A 637 -11.18 21.42 -0.56
CA ILE A 637 -11.99 20.90 0.54
C ILE A 637 -11.28 19.72 1.17
N ALA A 638 -11.17 19.77 2.49
CA ALA A 638 -10.65 18.72 3.34
C ALA A 638 -11.34 18.80 4.71
N LYS A 639 -11.14 17.82 5.60
CA LYS A 639 -11.55 17.98 7.02
C LYS A 639 -10.80 19.17 7.62
N PHE A 640 -11.50 19.97 8.43
CA PHE A 640 -11.06 21.28 8.94
C PHE A 640 -10.92 22.39 7.89
N ALA A 641 -11.30 22.13 6.63
CA ALA A 641 -11.40 23.11 5.53
C ALA A 641 -12.66 22.84 4.68
N ALA A 642 -13.80 22.61 5.32
CA ALA A 642 -15.03 22.15 4.66
C ALA A 642 -15.60 23.14 3.63
N GLY A 643 -15.38 24.45 3.83
CA GLY A 643 -15.77 25.51 2.88
C GLY A 643 -14.70 25.85 1.83
N GLY A 644 -13.66 25.02 1.70
CA GLY A 644 -12.46 25.30 0.93
C GLY A 644 -11.40 26.04 1.77
N LYS A 645 -10.13 25.66 1.62
CA LYS A 645 -9.03 26.30 2.37
C LYS A 645 -8.83 27.76 1.91
N PRO A 646 -8.83 28.75 2.83
CA PRO A 646 -8.71 30.15 2.46
C PRO A 646 -7.27 30.59 2.12
N THR A 647 -6.27 29.90 2.69
CA THR A 647 -4.85 30.25 2.52
C THR A 647 -4.19 29.42 1.42
N GLY A 648 -3.18 29.99 0.76
CA GLY A 648 -2.36 29.28 -0.22
C GLY A 648 -1.52 28.16 0.40
N LYS A 649 -0.94 27.31 -0.46
CA LYS A 649 0.04 26.29 -0.07
C LYS A 649 1.31 26.95 0.48
N LYS A 650 1.84 26.44 1.60
CA LYS A 650 3.18 26.80 2.12
C LYS A 650 4.23 26.40 1.09
N ASP A 651 5.16 27.29 0.75
CA ASP A 651 6.20 27.01 -0.24
C ASP A 651 7.47 26.46 0.42
N LEU A 652 7.45 25.17 0.77
CA LEU A 652 8.55 24.50 1.46
C LEU A 652 9.83 24.47 0.63
N GLY A 653 9.72 24.20 -0.67
CA GLY A 653 10.90 24.14 -1.54
C GLY A 653 11.61 25.48 -1.64
N LEU A 654 10.86 26.60 -1.72
CA LEU A 654 11.48 27.92 -1.62
C LEU A 654 12.16 28.15 -0.28
N MET A 655 11.54 27.79 0.84
CA MET A 655 12.13 27.95 2.17
C MET A 655 13.47 27.19 2.28
N ALA A 656 13.52 25.94 1.81
CA ALA A 656 14.74 25.14 1.79
C ALA A 656 15.84 25.76 0.90
N MET A 657 15.48 26.29 -0.28
CA MET A 657 16.44 26.96 -1.18
C MET A 657 17.09 28.20 -0.55
N MET A 658 16.46 28.86 0.42
CA MET A 658 17.03 30.06 1.08
C MET A 658 18.27 29.76 1.93
N TYR A 659 18.52 28.50 2.31
CA TYR A 659 19.76 28.11 2.98
C TYR A 659 20.99 28.12 2.07
N GLY A 660 20.79 28.10 0.74
CA GLY A 660 21.87 28.15 -0.26
C GLY A 660 22.67 26.87 -0.46
N HIS A 661 22.74 26.00 0.55
CA HIS A 661 23.53 24.76 0.56
C HIS A 661 22.67 23.49 0.61
N VAL A 662 21.36 23.61 0.37
CA VAL A 662 20.42 22.48 0.37
C VAL A 662 20.09 22.19 -1.08
N TYR A 663 20.28 20.95 -1.54
CA TYR A 663 19.74 20.54 -2.84
C TYR A 663 18.22 20.47 -2.74
N VAL A 664 17.48 21.08 -3.68
CA VAL A 664 16.01 21.06 -3.66
C VAL A 664 15.46 20.68 -5.03
N ALA A 665 14.56 19.71 -5.09
CA ALA A 665 13.86 19.38 -6.33
C ALA A 665 12.35 19.25 -6.12
N SER A 666 11.59 19.71 -7.10
CA SER A 666 10.15 19.47 -7.22
C SER A 666 9.90 18.58 -8.44
N ILE A 667 9.31 17.41 -8.21
CA ILE A 667 9.15 16.35 -9.21
C ILE A 667 7.69 15.94 -9.38
N ALA A 668 7.33 15.52 -10.59
CA ALA A 668 6.06 14.88 -10.90
C ALA A 668 6.29 13.82 -11.99
N MET A 669 6.30 12.55 -11.59
CA MET A 669 6.60 11.38 -12.42
C MET A 669 5.81 11.34 -13.72
N GLY A 670 4.49 11.57 -13.63
CA GLY A 670 3.59 11.54 -14.79
C GLY A 670 3.79 12.71 -15.74
N ALA A 671 4.32 13.83 -15.26
CA ALA A 671 4.68 14.96 -16.10
C ALA A 671 6.02 14.74 -16.80
N ASN A 672 7.05 14.30 -16.07
CA ASN A 672 8.38 14.10 -16.63
C ASN A 672 9.20 13.02 -15.87
N ARG A 673 9.20 11.82 -16.43
CA ARG A 673 9.93 10.66 -15.90
C ARG A 673 11.45 10.85 -15.91
N VAL A 674 11.99 11.51 -16.93
CA VAL A 674 13.44 11.75 -17.07
C VAL A 674 13.89 12.75 -16.01
N GLN A 675 13.14 13.84 -15.82
CA GLN A 675 13.42 14.82 -14.77
C GLN A 675 13.33 14.20 -13.38
N THR A 676 12.38 13.29 -13.15
CA THR A 676 12.27 12.54 -11.89
C THR A 676 13.54 11.73 -11.62
N ILE A 677 14.02 10.93 -12.59
CA ILE A 677 15.26 10.15 -12.42
C ILE A 677 16.45 11.08 -12.18
N LYS A 678 16.56 12.15 -12.98
CA LYS A 678 17.66 13.13 -12.86
C LYS A 678 17.71 13.77 -11.48
N ALA A 679 16.58 14.23 -10.96
CA ALA A 679 16.50 14.85 -9.64
C ALA A 679 16.90 13.89 -8.52
N LEU A 680 16.45 12.63 -8.57
CA LEU A 680 16.82 11.61 -7.58
C LEU A 680 18.32 11.30 -7.60
N LYS A 681 18.92 11.21 -8.80
CA LYS A 681 20.36 10.95 -8.95
C LYS A 681 21.23 12.12 -8.51
N GLU A 682 20.82 13.35 -8.84
CA GLU A 682 21.53 14.55 -8.38
C GLU A 682 21.43 14.71 -6.87
N ALA A 683 20.23 14.51 -6.28
CA ALA A 683 20.03 14.61 -4.84
C ALA A 683 20.90 13.62 -4.07
N GLU A 684 20.96 12.36 -4.51
CA GLU A 684 21.75 11.33 -3.84
C GLU A 684 23.26 11.54 -4.01
N ALA A 685 23.69 12.05 -5.16
CA ALA A 685 25.11 12.35 -5.40
C ALA A 685 25.60 13.58 -4.63
N TYR A 686 24.69 14.51 -4.27
CA TYR A 686 25.01 15.74 -3.56
C TYR A 686 25.55 15.45 -2.15
N LYS A 687 26.68 16.08 -1.79
CA LYS A 687 27.35 15.87 -0.49
C LYS A 687 26.83 16.84 0.58
N GLY A 688 25.52 16.75 0.84
CA GLY A 688 24.83 17.60 1.81
C GLY A 688 23.34 17.25 1.90
N PRO A 689 22.53 18.07 2.58
CA PRO A 689 21.10 17.82 2.70
C PRO A 689 20.39 18.00 1.35
N SER A 690 19.57 17.02 1.00
CA SER A 690 18.76 17.02 -0.24
C SER A 690 17.28 16.93 0.09
N VAL A 691 16.44 17.78 -0.50
CA VAL A 691 14.98 17.80 -0.33
C VAL A 691 14.28 17.60 -1.67
N ILE A 692 13.55 16.50 -1.81
CA ILE A 692 12.78 16.17 -3.01
C ILE A 692 11.29 16.20 -2.64
N ILE A 693 10.53 17.06 -3.32
CA ILE A 693 9.08 17.19 -3.14
C ILE A 693 8.38 16.55 -4.35
N ALA A 694 7.70 15.43 -4.11
CA ALA A 694 7.08 14.62 -5.14
C ALA A 694 5.56 14.75 -5.11
N TYR A 695 4.97 15.31 -6.17
CA TYR A 695 3.51 15.38 -6.27
C TYR A 695 2.91 13.98 -6.37
N SER A 696 2.11 13.63 -5.36
CA SER A 696 1.61 12.28 -5.12
C SER A 696 0.07 12.28 -5.08
N PRO A 697 -0.62 12.10 -6.22
CA PRO A 697 -2.08 12.09 -6.22
C PRO A 697 -2.65 10.96 -5.36
N CYS A 698 -3.79 11.22 -4.73
CA CYS A 698 -4.38 10.35 -3.71
C CYS A 698 -5.88 10.11 -3.95
N ILE A 699 -6.42 9.02 -3.40
CA ILE A 699 -7.87 8.74 -3.40
C ILE A 699 -8.68 9.88 -2.77
N GLU A 700 -8.10 10.59 -1.80
CA GLU A 700 -8.71 11.75 -1.13
C GLU A 700 -8.90 12.96 -2.08
N HIS A 701 -8.23 12.96 -3.24
CA HIS A 701 -8.44 14.00 -4.26
C HIS A 701 -9.75 13.79 -5.02
N GLY A 702 -10.25 12.55 -5.07
CA GLY A 702 -11.46 12.18 -5.81
C GLY A 702 -11.33 12.48 -7.30
N ILE A 703 -10.27 11.96 -7.92
CA ILE A 703 -9.91 12.17 -9.33
C ILE A 703 -10.96 11.54 -10.26
N THR A 704 -11.44 12.30 -11.25
CA THR A 704 -12.35 11.79 -12.29
C THR A 704 -11.71 10.66 -13.07
N GLY A 705 -12.43 9.54 -13.20
CA GLY A 705 -11.93 8.30 -13.80
C GLY A 705 -11.06 7.45 -12.87
N GLY A 706 -10.84 7.89 -11.62
CA GLY A 706 -10.17 7.13 -10.58
C GLY A 706 -8.64 7.21 -10.62
N MET A 707 -7.99 6.43 -9.75
CA MET A 707 -6.53 6.44 -9.56
C MET A 707 -5.73 5.88 -10.75
N SER A 708 -6.40 5.20 -11.69
CA SER A 708 -5.80 4.78 -12.96
C SER A 708 -5.32 5.98 -13.81
N ASN A 709 -5.81 7.19 -13.51
CA ASN A 709 -5.42 8.42 -14.19
C ASN A 709 -4.36 9.25 -13.44
N HIS A 710 -3.80 8.77 -12.32
CA HIS A 710 -2.95 9.64 -11.48
C HIS A 710 -1.69 10.18 -12.21
N GLN A 711 -1.11 9.43 -13.16
CA GLN A 711 0.02 9.91 -13.98
C GLN A 711 -0.42 11.03 -14.93
N ILE A 712 -1.60 10.90 -15.56
CA ILE A 712 -2.22 11.96 -16.37
C ILE A 712 -2.54 13.19 -15.50
N THR A 713 -3.02 13.00 -14.27
CA THR A 713 -3.27 14.09 -13.31
C THR A 713 -1.98 14.84 -13.00
N GLN A 714 -0.87 14.15 -12.72
CA GLN A 714 0.43 14.79 -12.51
C GLN A 714 0.88 15.60 -13.73
N LYS A 715 0.72 15.05 -14.94
CA LYS A 715 1.04 15.75 -16.18
C LYS A 715 0.23 17.03 -16.33
N ARG A 716 -1.09 16.95 -16.17
CA ARG A 716 -2.00 18.11 -16.28
C ARG A 716 -1.72 19.16 -15.22
N ALA A 717 -1.38 18.75 -13.99
CA ALA A 717 -1.01 19.65 -12.91
C ALA A 717 0.22 20.51 -13.27
N VAL A 718 1.21 19.92 -13.95
CA VAL A 718 2.38 20.67 -14.44
C VAL A 718 2.04 21.53 -15.65
N GLU A 719 1.31 20.99 -16.62
CA GLU A 719 0.93 21.70 -17.84
C GLU A 719 0.08 22.95 -17.56
N CYS A 720 -0.75 22.95 -16.51
CA CYS A 720 -1.56 24.11 -16.13
C CYS A 720 -0.90 25.03 -15.08
N GLY A 721 0.33 24.73 -14.66
CA GLY A 721 1.07 25.53 -13.67
C GLY A 721 0.64 25.31 -12.20
N TYR A 722 -0.26 24.37 -11.92
CA TYR A 722 -0.61 23.98 -10.55
C TYR A 722 0.62 23.48 -9.77
N TRP A 723 1.42 22.63 -10.41
CA TRP A 723 2.69 22.13 -9.91
C TRP A 723 3.84 22.59 -10.80
N THR A 724 4.99 22.96 -10.23
CA THR A 724 6.14 23.42 -11.00
C THR A 724 7.31 22.44 -10.83
N LEU A 725 7.92 22.04 -11.94
CA LEU A 725 9.12 21.20 -11.94
C LEU A 725 10.37 22.08 -11.92
N TYR A 726 11.22 21.87 -10.93
CA TYR A 726 12.50 22.58 -10.81
C TYR A 726 13.51 21.76 -10.00
N ARG A 727 14.78 22.12 -10.16
CA ARG A 727 15.91 21.61 -9.37
C ARG A 727 16.81 22.79 -9.00
N TYR A 728 17.20 22.84 -7.74
CA TYR A 728 18.18 23.74 -7.17
C TYR A 728 19.38 22.91 -6.73
N ASN A 729 20.49 23.04 -7.44
CA ASN A 729 21.74 22.34 -7.13
C ASN A 729 22.80 23.36 -6.71
N PRO A 730 23.16 23.42 -5.42
CA PRO A 730 24.18 24.35 -4.91
C PRO A 730 25.53 24.28 -5.64
N ASP A 731 25.89 23.11 -6.17
CA ASP A 731 27.19 22.89 -6.83
C ASP A 731 27.17 23.26 -8.33
N ALA A 732 26.00 23.56 -8.90
CA ALA A 732 25.90 23.96 -10.29
C ALA A 732 26.23 25.46 -10.46
N GLU A 733 26.89 25.81 -11.56
CA GLU A 733 27.19 27.22 -11.92
C GLU A 733 25.92 28.09 -11.91
N LYS A 734 24.81 27.51 -12.35
CA LYS A 734 23.47 28.08 -12.23
C LYS A 734 22.63 27.19 -11.32
N PRO A 735 22.52 27.53 -10.02
CA PRO A 735 21.91 26.64 -9.05
C PRO A 735 20.46 26.28 -9.38
N LEU A 736 19.63 27.26 -9.73
CA LEU A 736 18.21 27.04 -10.01
C LEU A 736 17.93 26.78 -11.50
N THR A 737 17.37 25.61 -11.79
CA THR A 737 16.81 25.23 -13.09
C THR A 737 15.31 24.98 -12.96
N VAL A 738 14.49 25.73 -13.72
CA VAL A 738 13.05 25.43 -13.89
C VAL A 738 12.90 24.49 -15.09
N ASP A 739 12.55 23.23 -14.83
CA ASP A 739 12.54 22.17 -15.85
C ASP A 739 11.28 22.21 -16.75
N TYR A 740 10.25 22.97 -16.36
CA TYR A 740 9.05 23.21 -17.17
C TYR A 740 8.70 24.70 -17.21
N THR A 741 8.92 25.36 -18.35
CA THR A 741 8.95 26.84 -18.44
C THR A 741 7.74 27.47 -19.10
N LYS A 742 6.79 26.68 -19.63
CA LYS A 742 5.63 27.18 -20.41
C LYS A 742 4.29 26.58 -19.93
N PRO A 743 3.89 26.78 -18.67
CA PRO A 743 2.56 26.42 -18.22
C PRO A 743 1.48 27.27 -18.88
N ASP A 744 0.33 26.65 -19.11
CA ASP A 744 -0.88 27.29 -19.63
C ASP A 744 -1.90 27.43 -18.50
N PHE A 745 -1.82 28.57 -17.79
CA PHE A 745 -2.69 28.85 -16.63
C PHE A 745 -4.17 28.94 -17.00
N SER A 746 -4.52 29.14 -18.27
CA SER A 746 -5.93 29.11 -18.71
C SER A 746 -6.58 27.73 -18.48
N LYS A 747 -5.77 26.66 -18.41
CA LYS A 747 -6.21 25.29 -18.13
C LYS A 747 -6.31 24.95 -16.64
N PHE A 748 -5.95 25.88 -15.74
CA PHE A 748 -5.93 25.62 -14.30
C PHE A 748 -7.32 25.26 -13.78
N ARG A 749 -8.34 26.03 -14.18
CA ARG A 749 -9.74 25.82 -13.76
C ARG A 749 -10.25 24.44 -14.18
N ASP A 750 -9.98 24.05 -15.42
CA ASP A 750 -10.37 22.74 -15.95
C ASP A 750 -9.67 21.59 -15.23
N PHE A 751 -8.41 21.77 -14.86
CA PHE A 751 -7.67 20.77 -14.08
C PHE A 751 -8.30 20.55 -12.71
N VAL A 752 -8.43 21.60 -11.89
CA VAL A 752 -8.91 21.45 -10.51
C VAL A 752 -10.34 20.88 -10.46
N MET A 753 -11.19 21.19 -11.45
CA MET A 753 -12.55 20.65 -11.50
C MET A 753 -12.64 19.15 -11.83
N THR A 754 -11.55 18.53 -12.27
CA THR A 754 -11.48 17.07 -12.38
C THR A 754 -11.28 16.35 -11.06
N GLU A 755 -11.17 17.08 -9.96
CA GLU A 755 -10.97 16.53 -8.63
C GLU A 755 -12.14 16.93 -7.72
N THR A 756 -12.66 15.93 -7.00
CA THR A 756 -13.78 16.14 -6.07
C THR A 756 -13.41 17.16 -4.99
N ARG A 757 -12.16 17.16 -4.51
CA ARG A 757 -11.72 18.16 -3.51
C ARG A 757 -11.87 19.62 -3.95
N TYR A 758 -12.10 19.92 -5.23
CA TYR A 758 -12.45 21.28 -5.70
C TYR A 758 -13.87 21.37 -6.26
N ASN A 759 -14.34 20.37 -7.00
CA ASN A 759 -15.60 20.48 -7.74
C ASN A 759 -16.87 20.57 -6.87
N GLN A 760 -16.81 20.12 -5.62
CA GLN A 760 -17.90 20.33 -4.64
C GLN A 760 -17.83 21.70 -3.97
N SER A 761 -16.75 22.46 -4.12
CA SER A 761 -16.58 23.77 -3.46
C SER A 761 -17.72 24.74 -3.79
N PRO A 762 -18.17 24.90 -5.05
CA PRO A 762 -19.33 25.73 -5.37
C PRO A 762 -20.62 25.32 -4.66
N ASN A 763 -20.79 24.04 -4.34
CA ASN A 763 -21.97 23.55 -3.62
C ASN A 763 -21.81 23.72 -2.10
N ALA A 764 -20.60 23.54 -1.57
CA ALA A 764 -20.32 23.63 -0.14
C ALA A 764 -20.21 25.09 0.35
N ASN A 765 -19.73 25.99 -0.51
CA ASN A 765 -19.54 27.41 -0.22
C ASN A 765 -19.88 28.28 -1.44
N PRO A 766 -21.17 28.41 -1.81
CA PRO A 766 -21.59 29.08 -3.05
C PRO A 766 -21.21 30.57 -3.12
N PHE A 767 -20.97 31.22 -1.98
CA PHE A 767 -20.69 32.66 -1.94
C PHE A 767 -19.22 33.01 -2.21
N ASP A 768 -18.28 32.15 -1.78
CA ASP A 768 -16.84 32.44 -1.87
C ASP A 768 -16.04 31.43 -2.71
N ALA A 769 -16.65 30.32 -3.15
CA ALA A 769 -15.94 29.28 -3.91
C ALA A 769 -15.23 29.81 -5.17
N GLU A 770 -15.89 30.66 -5.96
CA GLU A 770 -15.26 31.18 -7.18
C GLU A 770 -14.06 32.07 -6.86
N LYS A 771 -14.18 32.97 -5.87
CA LYS A 771 -13.06 33.81 -5.40
C LYS A 771 -11.89 32.95 -4.90
N LEU A 772 -12.17 31.85 -4.20
CA LEU A 772 -11.14 30.93 -3.73
C LEU A 772 -10.46 30.19 -4.89
N LEU A 773 -11.21 29.78 -5.91
CA LEU A 773 -10.66 29.12 -7.11
C LEU A 773 -9.79 30.09 -7.94
N GLU A 774 -10.25 31.34 -8.12
CA GLU A 774 -9.46 32.41 -8.73
C GLU A 774 -8.18 32.69 -7.93
N LYS A 775 -8.29 32.73 -6.59
CA LYS A 775 -7.13 32.87 -5.71
C LYS A 775 -6.14 31.72 -5.91
N ALA A 776 -6.60 30.48 -5.99
CA ALA A 776 -5.74 29.31 -6.19
C ALA A 776 -4.95 29.41 -7.50
N ALA A 777 -5.60 29.84 -8.60
CA ALA A 777 -4.93 30.10 -9.87
C ALA A 777 -3.90 31.24 -9.75
N SER A 778 -4.29 32.37 -9.13
CA SER A 778 -3.40 33.52 -8.91
C SER A 778 -2.17 33.17 -8.05
N ASP A 779 -2.35 32.37 -7.00
CA ASP A 779 -1.25 31.90 -6.15
C ASP A 779 -0.27 31.02 -6.94
N ALA A 780 -0.77 30.16 -7.84
CA ALA A 780 0.05 29.32 -8.70
C ALA A 780 0.87 30.15 -9.70
N GLU A 781 0.26 31.14 -10.35
CA GLU A 781 0.95 32.09 -11.24
C GLU A 781 2.04 32.86 -10.52
N LYS A 782 1.74 33.40 -9.33
CA LYS A 782 2.72 34.14 -8.51
C LYS A 782 3.89 33.27 -8.10
N ARG A 783 3.63 32.03 -7.68
CA ARG A 783 4.67 31.05 -7.30
C ARG A 783 5.59 30.75 -8.48
N PHE A 784 5.02 30.46 -9.65
CA PHE A 784 5.80 30.23 -10.88
C PHE A 784 6.61 31.46 -11.30
N GLY A 785 5.99 32.65 -11.31
CA GLY A 785 6.66 33.90 -11.66
C GLY A 785 7.85 34.23 -10.75
N ARG A 786 7.72 33.96 -9.44
CA ARG A 786 8.82 34.10 -8.48
C ARG A 786 9.98 33.15 -8.78
N LEU A 787 9.72 31.87 -9.05
CA LEU A 787 10.76 30.91 -9.42
C LEU A 787 11.46 31.30 -10.72
N MET A 788 10.71 31.74 -11.73
CA MET A 788 11.28 32.21 -13.00
C MET A 788 12.11 33.48 -12.86
N LYS A 789 11.82 34.33 -11.85
CA LYS A 789 12.67 35.48 -11.53
C LYS A 789 13.96 35.03 -10.85
N LEU A 790 13.87 34.18 -9.83
CA LEU A 790 15.02 33.61 -9.13
C LEU A 790 15.93 32.76 -10.03
N ALA A 791 15.40 32.18 -11.10
CA ALA A 791 16.19 31.43 -12.08
C ALA A 791 16.83 32.32 -13.15
N ARG A 792 16.52 33.63 -13.18
CA ARG A 792 17.12 34.60 -14.11
C ARG A 792 18.21 35.41 -13.43
N ASP A 793 17.91 35.86 -12.22
CA ASP A 793 18.85 36.48 -11.29
C ASP A 793 19.90 35.44 -10.83
#